data_AF-A0A6I1K6R0-F1
#
_entry.id   AF-A0A6I1K6R0-F1
#
_cell.length_a   1.000
_cell.length_b   1.000
_cell.length_c   1.000
_cell.angle_alpha   90.00
_cell.angle_beta   90.00
_cell.angle_gamma   90.00
#
_symmetry.space_group_name_H-M   'P 1'
#
loop_
_entity.id
_entity.type
_entity.pdbx_description
1 polymer ?
#
loop_
_entity_poly.entity_id
_entity_poly.type
_entity_poly.pdbx_seq_one_letter_code
_entity_poly.pdbx_strand_id
1 'polypeptide(L)'
;MHVQPIFPGVFHVSAGGHSLLAGCPPEIVKVLMQRGLKSPQHILLPDQPVSHGESQVAVEFPLYHHLFVGGKLASGELLDLIGNQRRIHAARALLELTLFGPDARQMAEWEMPVAQAEELTREMRSFHLKDKHGKVLPLDSLITTRVLEEEPVDLGWCILRRVAPNHFEIAAGGHTKTIDLTPEHEQSPPYPVSTDLTPTTLVKLGVEVLGGSTGFSATQASSGLALCHNGNYMLVDAIPYLNAHLRARGIARNQIHSLFLSHIHDDHCNLLSLLQYNRRIQVLTTPVIWRMMLRKLSLLMDHAEESLQEYFIFIPLQPGQEANFFGLRITPFYSSHSIPTIGAYFETSHSGKDCRLIFTSDTQALADLKRIQRTGLISQERYLQIAELYRQPAQLLLADGGEGQIHGDPADAINSPAERIVFLHLDNLSEKFQAHFSTASSGKRFNLLRGETDYNLTRTIEFLLEYFPGMPPVWISSLLANQRVMTFNAGDIIIREGTRSEGHVYMILTGYAQVIHHDGERKQFLAQMEAGELIGEMSVILGQGQRNASVVALSPVSVTAFAEGSFREFIRHQGYEPKLKALWQNRELLQSFPYLRALQQPVLRELATLVTVETISTAAGSRPLTAFGSPGSLLLPLGEGLEIRRAGVEEIIEPNAAPLLCSPDVTLVTEAEFQCLLLRAEDAAQLRRRIPAFRFFWEETLGLPLPK
;
A
#
# COMPACT_ATOMS: atom_id res chain seq x y z
N MET A 1 8.28 -0.66 -36.83
CA MET A 1 8.01 -0.98 -35.42
C MET A 1 8.11 0.31 -34.62
N HIS A 2 7.16 0.56 -33.73
CA HIS A 2 7.15 1.73 -32.84
C HIS A 2 7.24 1.25 -31.39
N VAL A 3 8.29 1.65 -30.68
CA VAL A 3 8.50 1.31 -29.26
C VAL A 3 8.49 2.61 -28.47
N GLN A 4 7.45 2.81 -27.68
CA GLN A 4 7.24 4.04 -26.91
C GLN A 4 7.19 3.76 -25.41
N PRO A 5 7.90 4.52 -24.57
CA PRO A 5 7.65 4.51 -23.14
C PRO A 5 6.27 5.13 -22.87
N ILE A 6 5.44 4.45 -22.08
CA ILE A 6 4.08 4.91 -21.74
C ILE A 6 3.87 5.21 -20.26
N PHE A 7 4.70 4.62 -19.40
CA PHE A 7 4.71 4.80 -17.96
C PHE A 7 6.12 4.40 -17.46
N PRO A 8 6.61 4.85 -16.29
CA PRO A 8 7.94 4.47 -15.81
C PRO A 8 8.11 2.94 -15.77
N GLY A 9 9.17 2.41 -16.42
CA GLY A 9 9.40 0.96 -16.56
C GLY A 9 8.44 0.24 -17.53
N VAL A 10 7.61 0.95 -18.30
CA VAL A 10 6.59 0.35 -19.19
C VAL A 10 6.66 0.90 -20.61
N PHE A 11 6.66 -0.03 -21.57
CA PHE A 11 6.70 0.28 -23.00
C PHE A 11 5.52 -0.35 -23.73
N HIS A 12 4.98 0.39 -24.70
CA HIS A 12 4.06 -0.15 -25.68
C HIS A 12 4.76 -0.29 -27.03
N VAL A 13 4.68 -1.48 -27.60
CA VAL A 13 5.34 -1.85 -28.84
C VAL A 13 4.30 -2.21 -29.88
N SER A 14 4.33 -1.57 -31.05
CA SER A 14 3.37 -1.84 -32.11
C SER A 14 4.00 -1.93 -33.49
N ALA A 15 3.48 -2.84 -34.31
CA ALA A 15 3.83 -3.00 -35.72
C ALA A 15 2.71 -3.73 -36.47
N GLY A 16 2.33 -3.26 -37.66
CA GLY A 16 1.44 -4.03 -38.56
C GLY A 16 0.08 -4.42 -37.97
N GLY A 17 -0.44 -3.68 -36.99
CA GLY A 17 -1.70 -4.01 -36.30
C GLY A 17 -1.52 -4.79 -34.99
N HIS A 18 -0.33 -5.33 -34.73
CA HIS A 18 0.04 -6.03 -33.51
C HIS A 18 0.41 -5.09 -32.37
N SER A 19 0.23 -5.57 -31.13
CA SER A 19 0.52 -4.83 -29.90
C SER A 19 1.14 -5.73 -28.83
N LEU A 20 2.24 -5.27 -28.23
CA LEU A 20 2.90 -5.85 -27.07
C LEU A 20 3.02 -4.78 -25.98
N LEU A 21 2.59 -5.11 -24.77
CA LEU A 21 2.82 -4.33 -23.55
C LEU A 21 4.01 -4.94 -22.80
N ALA A 22 5.08 -4.19 -22.59
CA ALA A 22 6.23 -4.62 -21.82
C ALA A 22 6.27 -3.88 -20.48
N GLY A 23 6.16 -4.60 -19.37
CA GLY A 23 5.90 -4.06 -18.03
C GLY A 23 4.40 -4.00 -17.71
N CYS A 24 4.00 -4.34 -16.48
CA CYS A 24 2.60 -4.49 -16.11
C CYS A 24 2.26 -4.03 -14.67
N PRO A 25 2.51 -2.75 -14.31
CA PRO A 25 2.14 -2.24 -12.99
C PRO A 25 0.61 -2.09 -12.84
N PRO A 26 0.10 -1.92 -11.61
CA PRO A 26 -1.31 -1.63 -11.36
C PRO A 26 -1.85 -0.47 -12.20
N GLU A 27 -3.10 -0.59 -12.62
CA GLU A 27 -3.84 0.44 -13.38
C GLU A 27 -3.25 0.77 -14.77
N ILE A 28 -2.34 -0.05 -15.32
CA ILE A 28 -1.73 0.22 -16.63
C ILE A 28 -2.76 0.29 -17.77
N VAL A 29 -3.89 -0.41 -17.64
CA VAL A 29 -5.02 -0.32 -18.57
C VAL A 29 -5.53 1.12 -18.71
N LYS A 30 -5.56 1.89 -17.61
CA LYS A 30 -5.99 3.28 -17.63
C LYS A 30 -5.05 4.15 -18.47
N VAL A 31 -3.73 3.89 -18.40
CA VAL A 31 -2.73 4.55 -19.29
C VAL A 31 -2.99 4.23 -20.75
N LEU A 32 -3.29 2.97 -21.08
CA LEU A 32 -3.59 2.57 -22.45
C LEU A 32 -4.84 3.30 -22.97
N MET A 33 -5.90 3.36 -22.17
CA MET A 33 -7.15 4.04 -22.52
C MET A 33 -6.96 5.55 -22.71
N GLN A 34 -6.27 6.22 -21.77
CA GLN A 34 -5.98 7.66 -21.86
C GLN A 34 -5.17 8.03 -23.11
N ARG A 35 -4.24 7.15 -23.52
CA ARG A 35 -3.39 7.36 -24.70
C ARG A 35 -4.01 6.84 -25.99
N GLY A 36 -5.22 6.28 -25.96
CA GLY A 36 -5.89 5.69 -27.13
C GLY A 36 -5.11 4.53 -27.75
N LEU A 37 -4.37 3.77 -26.93
CA LEU A 37 -3.56 2.64 -27.38
C LEU A 37 -4.40 1.38 -27.48
N LYS A 38 -4.00 0.47 -28.39
CA LYS A 38 -4.70 -0.80 -28.59
C LYS A 38 -4.49 -1.70 -27.38
N SER A 39 -5.50 -2.53 -27.09
CA SER A 39 -5.33 -3.64 -26.16
C SER A 39 -4.14 -4.51 -26.58
N PRO A 40 -3.25 -4.91 -25.65
CA PRO A 40 -2.11 -5.76 -25.98
C PRO A 40 -2.58 -7.15 -26.37
N GLN A 41 -1.93 -7.74 -27.37
CA GLN A 41 -2.05 -9.17 -27.70
C GLN A 41 -1.02 -10.00 -26.93
N HIS A 42 0.09 -9.36 -26.59
CA HIS A 42 1.20 -9.95 -25.85
C HIS A 42 1.54 -9.06 -24.65
N ILE A 43 1.90 -9.67 -23.53
CA ILE A 43 2.45 -8.99 -22.35
C ILE A 43 3.82 -9.58 -22.03
N LEU A 44 4.85 -8.74 -22.04
CA LEU A 44 6.19 -9.09 -21.55
C LEU A 44 6.29 -8.70 -20.07
N LEU A 45 6.36 -9.72 -19.22
CA LEU A 45 6.48 -9.60 -17.77
C LEU A 45 7.93 -9.26 -17.36
N PRO A 46 8.12 -8.32 -16.42
CA PRO A 46 9.43 -8.03 -15.87
C PRO A 46 9.93 -9.21 -15.02
N ASP A 47 11.25 -9.35 -14.91
CA ASP A 47 11.88 -10.35 -14.04
C ASP A 47 11.67 -10.02 -12.56
N GLN A 48 11.77 -8.73 -12.23
CA GLN A 48 11.53 -8.20 -10.89
C GLN A 48 10.04 -7.88 -10.73
N PRO A 49 9.32 -8.56 -9.83
CA PRO A 49 7.87 -8.43 -9.77
C PRO A 49 7.38 -7.30 -8.84
N VAL A 50 8.28 -6.69 -8.06
CA VAL A 50 7.99 -5.57 -7.16
C VAL A 50 9.05 -4.49 -7.36
N SER A 51 8.62 -3.24 -7.51
CA SER A 51 9.51 -2.08 -7.51
C SER A 51 8.91 -0.93 -6.73
N HIS A 52 9.70 -0.28 -5.88
CA HIS A 52 9.29 0.85 -5.04
C HIS A 52 7.97 0.64 -4.27
N GLY A 53 7.66 -0.60 -3.88
CA GLY A 53 6.44 -0.90 -3.14
C GLY A 53 5.20 -1.18 -3.97
N GLU A 54 5.33 -1.21 -5.30
CA GLU A 54 4.25 -1.47 -6.23
C GLU A 54 4.53 -2.74 -7.05
N SER A 55 3.46 -3.47 -7.38
CA SER A 55 3.54 -4.65 -8.24
C SER A 55 3.96 -4.24 -9.65
N GLN A 56 4.72 -5.10 -10.33
CA GLN A 56 5.05 -4.93 -11.75
C GLN A 56 4.42 -6.02 -12.63
N VAL A 57 3.54 -6.84 -12.05
CA VAL A 57 2.91 -8.03 -12.64
C VAL A 57 1.39 -8.11 -12.40
N ALA A 58 0.71 -6.97 -12.38
CA ALA A 58 -0.75 -6.85 -12.23
C ALA A 58 -1.49 -7.20 -13.53
N VAL A 59 -1.55 -8.50 -13.85
CA VAL A 59 -2.04 -9.03 -15.15
C VAL A 59 -3.56 -9.18 -15.26
N GLU A 60 -4.29 -9.06 -14.16
CA GLU A 60 -5.74 -9.31 -14.11
C GLU A 60 -6.54 -8.36 -15.00
N PHE A 61 -6.43 -7.05 -14.76
CA PHE A 61 -7.15 -6.05 -15.55
C PHE A 61 -6.72 -5.99 -17.02
N PRO A 62 -5.42 -6.16 -17.37
CA PRO A 62 -5.01 -6.36 -18.76
C PRO A 62 -5.72 -7.53 -19.46
N LEU A 63 -5.93 -8.66 -18.76
CA LEU A 63 -6.72 -9.77 -19.30
C LEU A 63 -8.18 -9.36 -19.51
N TYR A 64 -8.84 -8.76 -18.52
CA TYR A 64 -10.22 -8.33 -18.67
C TYR A 64 -10.40 -7.29 -19.79
N HIS A 65 -9.47 -6.34 -19.89
CA HIS A 65 -9.46 -5.36 -20.97
C HIS A 65 -9.32 -6.04 -22.34
N HIS A 66 -8.43 -7.03 -22.48
CA HIS A 66 -8.30 -7.81 -23.72
C HIS A 66 -9.59 -8.55 -24.07
N LEU A 67 -10.17 -9.27 -23.11
CA LEU A 67 -11.36 -10.10 -23.34
C LEU A 67 -12.62 -9.26 -23.66
N PHE A 68 -12.90 -8.23 -22.85
CA PHE A 68 -14.16 -7.50 -22.89
C PHE A 68 -14.08 -6.21 -23.70
N VAL A 69 -13.11 -5.33 -23.41
CA VAL A 69 -12.97 -4.03 -24.09
C VAL A 69 -12.38 -4.22 -25.49
N GLY A 70 -11.42 -5.13 -25.62
CA GLY A 70 -10.82 -5.53 -26.90
C GLY A 70 -11.70 -6.45 -27.75
N GLY A 71 -12.82 -6.95 -27.21
CA GLY A 71 -13.77 -7.85 -27.88
C GLY A 71 -13.20 -9.23 -28.20
N LYS A 72 -12.07 -9.61 -27.57
CA LYS A 72 -11.31 -10.82 -27.93
C LYS A 72 -11.91 -12.12 -27.44
N LEU A 73 -12.80 -12.03 -26.45
CA LEU A 73 -13.62 -13.17 -26.04
C LEU A 73 -14.50 -13.68 -27.20
N ALA A 74 -15.09 -12.77 -27.99
CA ALA A 74 -15.95 -13.13 -29.11
C ALA A 74 -15.15 -13.68 -30.31
N SER A 75 -13.92 -13.22 -30.52
CA SER A 75 -13.05 -13.72 -31.58
C SER A 75 -12.27 -14.98 -31.19
N GLY A 76 -12.26 -15.37 -29.91
CA GLY A 76 -11.46 -16.48 -29.39
C GLY A 76 -9.96 -16.23 -29.42
N GLU A 77 -9.53 -14.96 -29.42
CA GLU A 77 -8.11 -14.59 -29.47
C GLU A 77 -7.52 -14.55 -28.06
N LEU A 78 -6.46 -15.32 -27.84
CA LEU A 78 -5.83 -15.51 -26.53
C LEU A 78 -4.84 -14.37 -26.22
N LEU A 79 -4.72 -14.00 -24.95
CA LEU A 79 -3.67 -13.09 -24.49
C LEU A 79 -2.38 -13.88 -24.23
N ASP A 80 -1.27 -13.44 -24.83
CA ASP A 80 0.00 -14.16 -24.73
C ASP A 80 0.91 -13.56 -23.63
N LEU A 81 1.23 -14.35 -22.60
CA LEU A 81 2.13 -13.94 -21.51
C LEU A 81 3.55 -14.43 -21.77
N ILE A 82 4.50 -13.50 -21.75
CA ILE A 82 5.91 -13.75 -22.08
C ILE A 82 6.76 -13.33 -20.88
N GLY A 83 7.72 -14.16 -20.49
CA GLY A 83 8.63 -13.86 -19.38
C GLY A 83 9.44 -15.08 -18.98
N ASN A 84 10.23 -14.97 -17.93
CA ASN A 84 10.94 -16.13 -17.39
C ASN A 84 9.94 -17.18 -16.83
N GLN A 85 10.40 -18.42 -16.67
CA GLN A 85 9.56 -19.57 -16.28
C GLN A 85 8.80 -19.29 -14.98
N ARG A 86 9.47 -18.65 -14.01
CA ARG A 86 8.93 -18.33 -12.69
C ARG A 86 7.79 -17.31 -12.78
N ARG A 87 7.99 -16.22 -13.54
CA ARG A 87 6.99 -15.15 -13.73
C ARG A 87 5.75 -15.65 -14.47
N ILE A 88 5.93 -16.48 -15.49
CA ILE A 88 4.80 -17.09 -16.20
C ILE A 88 3.97 -17.97 -15.27
N HIS A 89 4.62 -18.86 -14.52
CA HIS A 89 3.93 -19.73 -13.57
C HIS A 89 3.16 -18.91 -12.53
N ALA A 90 3.78 -17.88 -11.96
CA ALA A 90 3.15 -17.02 -10.97
C ALA A 90 1.96 -16.24 -11.55
N ALA A 91 2.10 -15.65 -12.74
CA ALA A 91 1.02 -14.92 -13.41
C ALA A 91 -0.16 -15.82 -13.78
N ARG A 92 0.10 -17.06 -14.25
CA ARG A 92 -0.97 -18.04 -14.50
C ARG A 92 -1.72 -18.39 -13.23
N ALA A 93 -1.00 -18.76 -12.16
CA ALA A 93 -1.62 -19.09 -10.88
C ALA A 93 -2.40 -17.92 -10.28
N LEU A 94 -1.92 -16.68 -10.49
CA LEU A 94 -2.62 -15.47 -10.06
C LEU A 94 -3.95 -15.32 -10.79
N LEU A 95 -3.94 -15.48 -12.12
CA LEU A 95 -5.17 -15.42 -12.94
C LEU A 95 -6.14 -16.56 -12.60
N GLU A 96 -5.67 -17.78 -12.34
CA GLU A 96 -6.54 -18.87 -11.87
C GLU A 96 -7.23 -18.51 -10.55
N LEU A 97 -6.46 -17.93 -9.63
CA LEU A 97 -6.96 -17.53 -8.31
C LEU A 97 -7.99 -16.41 -8.40
N THR A 98 -7.77 -15.38 -9.22
CA THR A 98 -8.68 -14.23 -9.34
C THR A 98 -9.89 -14.52 -10.23
N LEU A 99 -9.75 -15.33 -11.28
CA LEU A 99 -10.88 -15.67 -12.17
C LEU A 99 -11.87 -16.66 -11.57
N PHE A 100 -11.38 -17.64 -10.82
CA PHE A 100 -12.19 -18.79 -10.41
C PHE A 100 -12.33 -18.94 -8.90
N GLY A 101 -11.43 -18.32 -8.12
CA GLY A 101 -11.37 -18.51 -6.68
C GLY A 101 -11.04 -19.96 -6.27
N PRO A 102 -11.09 -20.26 -4.97
CA PRO A 102 -10.94 -21.62 -4.48
C PRO A 102 -12.14 -22.50 -4.85
N ASP A 103 -11.92 -23.81 -4.95
CA ASP A 103 -13.02 -24.77 -5.01
C ASP A 103 -13.56 -25.14 -3.61
N ALA A 104 -14.66 -25.91 -3.58
CA ALA A 104 -15.31 -26.31 -2.34
C ALA A 104 -14.38 -27.09 -1.39
N ARG A 105 -13.43 -27.86 -1.94
CA ARG A 105 -12.48 -28.64 -1.13
C ARG A 105 -11.46 -27.71 -0.50
N GLN A 106 -10.88 -26.80 -1.26
CA GLN A 106 -9.94 -25.79 -0.76
C GLN A 106 -10.59 -24.92 0.32
N MET A 107 -11.83 -24.47 0.09
CA MET A 107 -12.58 -23.70 1.10
C MET A 107 -12.81 -24.50 2.39
N ALA A 108 -13.13 -25.79 2.29
CA ALA A 108 -13.29 -26.66 3.45
C ALA A 108 -11.97 -26.90 4.20
N GLU A 109 -10.86 -27.07 3.47
CA GLU A 109 -9.51 -27.12 4.04
C GLU A 109 -9.12 -25.80 4.74
N TRP A 110 -9.72 -24.68 4.32
CA TRP A 110 -9.58 -23.35 4.92
C TRP A 110 -10.71 -23.02 5.90
N GLU A 111 -11.21 -24.03 6.62
CA GLU A 111 -12.13 -23.89 7.75
C GLU A 111 -13.56 -23.42 7.41
N MET A 112 -13.95 -23.41 6.13
CA MET A 112 -15.35 -23.21 5.75
C MET A 112 -16.16 -24.50 5.95
N PRO A 113 -17.38 -24.44 6.53
CA PRO A 113 -18.27 -25.60 6.56
C PRO A 113 -18.54 -26.15 5.14
N VAL A 114 -18.43 -27.47 4.95
CA VAL A 114 -18.53 -28.13 3.63
C VAL A 114 -19.81 -27.74 2.88
N ALA A 115 -20.96 -27.72 3.55
CA ALA A 115 -22.23 -27.33 2.92
C ALA A 115 -22.19 -25.89 2.40
N GLN A 116 -21.62 -24.96 3.18
CA GLN A 116 -21.45 -23.56 2.76
C GLN A 116 -20.46 -23.44 1.59
N ALA A 117 -19.38 -24.23 1.60
CA ALA A 117 -18.40 -24.27 0.53
C ALA A 117 -18.99 -24.75 -0.80
N GLU A 118 -19.82 -25.80 -0.75
CA GLU A 118 -20.53 -26.32 -1.92
C GLU A 118 -21.56 -25.32 -2.48
N GLU A 119 -22.31 -24.66 -1.59
CA GLU A 119 -23.29 -23.62 -1.97
C GLU A 119 -22.61 -22.42 -2.63
N LEU A 120 -21.57 -21.88 -1.99
CA LEU A 120 -20.83 -20.73 -2.51
C LEU A 120 -20.14 -21.07 -3.83
N THR A 121 -19.53 -22.25 -3.95
CA THR A 121 -18.92 -22.73 -5.21
C THR A 121 -19.94 -22.82 -6.35
N ARG A 122 -21.17 -23.28 -6.05
CA ARG A 122 -22.24 -23.37 -7.06
C ARG A 122 -22.68 -21.99 -7.53
N GLU A 123 -22.79 -21.04 -6.61
CA GLU A 123 -23.09 -19.64 -6.91
C GLU A 123 -21.98 -18.98 -7.74
N MET A 124 -20.71 -19.10 -7.34
CA MET A 124 -19.57 -18.50 -8.06
C MET A 124 -19.42 -19.01 -9.49
N ARG A 125 -19.61 -20.32 -9.72
CA ARG A 125 -19.63 -20.91 -11.07
C ARG A 125 -20.70 -20.33 -11.98
N SER A 126 -21.72 -19.66 -11.43
CA SER A 126 -22.72 -18.95 -12.23
C SER A 126 -22.14 -17.72 -12.93
N PHE A 127 -21.11 -17.08 -12.34
CA PHE A 127 -20.43 -15.89 -12.85
C PHE A 127 -19.27 -16.18 -13.79
N HIS A 128 -18.69 -17.39 -13.74
CA HIS A 128 -17.59 -17.74 -14.62
C HIS A 128 -17.99 -17.68 -16.11
N LEU A 129 -17.04 -17.25 -16.94
CA LEU A 129 -17.19 -17.21 -18.40
C LEU A 129 -17.50 -18.61 -18.94
N LYS A 130 -18.48 -18.70 -19.84
CA LYS A 130 -18.97 -19.96 -20.40
C LYS A 130 -18.94 -19.94 -21.92
N ASP A 131 -18.73 -21.11 -22.51
CA ASP A 131 -18.90 -21.32 -23.94
C ASP A 131 -20.39 -21.31 -24.35
N LYS A 132 -20.63 -21.44 -25.66
CA LYS A 132 -21.98 -21.53 -26.25
C LYS A 132 -22.81 -22.74 -25.76
N HIS A 133 -22.17 -23.70 -25.07
CA HIS A 133 -22.81 -24.89 -24.50
C HIS A 133 -23.02 -24.75 -22.97
N GLY A 134 -22.67 -23.60 -22.38
CA GLY A 134 -22.81 -23.33 -20.96
C GLY A 134 -21.70 -23.92 -20.09
N LYS A 135 -20.61 -24.44 -20.67
CA LYS A 135 -19.46 -24.99 -19.94
C LYS A 135 -18.48 -23.87 -19.60
N VAL A 136 -17.97 -23.86 -18.37
CA VAL A 136 -16.96 -22.89 -17.91
C VAL A 136 -15.70 -22.98 -18.79
N LEU A 137 -15.24 -21.82 -19.26
CA LEU A 137 -14.01 -21.69 -20.04
C LEU A 137 -12.79 -21.89 -19.13
N PRO A 138 -11.89 -22.86 -19.42
CA PRO A 138 -10.64 -23.00 -18.68
C PRO A 138 -9.67 -21.86 -19.02
N LEU A 139 -8.69 -21.59 -18.14
CA LEU A 139 -7.70 -20.53 -18.36
C LEU A 139 -6.94 -20.68 -19.69
N ASP A 140 -6.63 -21.91 -20.10
CA ASP A 140 -5.95 -22.19 -21.38
C ASP A 140 -6.77 -21.81 -22.63
N SER A 141 -8.05 -21.51 -22.46
CA SER A 141 -8.89 -20.95 -23.52
C SER A 141 -8.96 -19.43 -23.52
N LEU A 142 -8.23 -18.77 -22.61
CA LEU A 142 -8.17 -17.31 -22.46
C LEU A 142 -6.75 -16.76 -22.67
N ILE A 143 -5.71 -17.56 -22.37
CA ILE A 143 -4.31 -17.13 -22.46
C ILE A 143 -3.41 -18.18 -23.14
N THR A 144 -2.29 -17.71 -23.68
CA THR A 144 -1.11 -18.53 -24.02
C THR A 144 0.11 -18.04 -23.25
N THR A 145 1.17 -18.85 -23.21
CA THR A 145 2.40 -18.49 -22.50
C THR A 145 3.65 -18.87 -23.26
N ARG A 146 4.68 -18.02 -23.24
CA ARG A 146 5.99 -18.27 -23.88
C ARG A 146 7.15 -17.92 -22.94
N VAL A 147 7.96 -18.92 -22.64
CA VAL A 147 9.13 -18.78 -21.77
C VAL A 147 10.22 -18.02 -22.51
N LEU A 148 10.75 -16.97 -21.89
CA LEU A 148 11.86 -16.15 -22.37
C LEU A 148 12.98 -16.18 -21.31
N GLU A 149 13.91 -17.13 -21.49
CA GLU A 149 15.12 -17.28 -20.66
C GLU A 149 16.34 -16.86 -21.50
N GLU A 150 17.14 -17.82 -21.98
CA GLU A 150 18.28 -17.55 -22.89
C GLU A 150 17.84 -17.52 -24.36
N GLU A 151 16.90 -18.40 -24.73
CA GLU A 151 16.43 -18.52 -26.11
C GLU A 151 15.46 -17.38 -26.48
N PRO A 152 15.64 -16.73 -27.65
CA PRO A 152 14.73 -15.70 -28.13
C PRO A 152 13.32 -16.22 -28.37
N VAL A 153 12.32 -15.36 -28.13
CA VAL A 153 10.92 -15.64 -28.49
C VAL A 153 10.56 -14.89 -29.77
N ASP A 154 10.17 -15.63 -30.81
CA ASP A 154 9.66 -15.08 -32.07
C ASP A 154 8.12 -14.96 -32.04
N LEU A 155 7.62 -13.74 -32.21
CA LEU A 155 6.18 -13.43 -32.30
C LEU A 155 5.69 -13.35 -33.75
N GLY A 156 6.55 -13.62 -34.73
CA GLY A 156 6.29 -13.54 -36.18
C GLY A 156 6.41 -12.12 -36.74
N TRP A 157 6.25 -11.10 -35.91
CA TRP A 157 6.39 -9.68 -36.28
C TRP A 157 7.53 -8.97 -35.55
N CYS A 158 8.03 -9.55 -34.46
CA CYS A 158 9.24 -9.15 -33.75
C CYS A 158 9.85 -10.34 -33.00
N ILE A 159 11.14 -10.24 -32.70
CA ILE A 159 11.90 -11.18 -31.86
C ILE A 159 12.23 -10.50 -30.54
N LEU A 160 11.92 -11.17 -29.43
CA LEU A 160 12.26 -10.74 -28.08
C LEU A 160 13.46 -11.52 -27.57
N ARG A 161 14.43 -10.84 -26.97
CA ARG A 161 15.56 -11.45 -26.27
C ARG A 161 15.71 -10.85 -24.88
N ARG A 162 15.98 -11.67 -23.88
CA ARG A 162 16.40 -11.22 -22.56
C ARG A 162 17.92 -11.06 -22.57
N VAL A 163 18.41 -9.85 -22.30
CA VAL A 163 19.86 -9.55 -22.37
C VAL A 163 20.49 -9.40 -20.99
N ALA A 164 19.71 -8.96 -20.00
CA ALA A 164 20.07 -8.89 -18.59
C ALA A 164 18.77 -8.91 -17.74
N PRO A 165 18.84 -9.03 -16.40
CA PRO A 165 17.65 -8.91 -15.56
C PRO A 165 16.86 -7.63 -15.87
N ASN A 166 15.55 -7.75 -16.10
CA ASN A 166 14.65 -6.66 -16.53
C ASN A 166 14.99 -5.95 -17.85
N HIS A 167 16.07 -6.32 -18.55
CA HIS A 167 16.49 -5.68 -19.78
C HIS A 167 16.24 -6.59 -20.97
N PHE A 168 15.51 -6.09 -21.96
CA PHE A 168 15.05 -6.86 -23.10
C PHE A 168 15.37 -6.15 -24.41
N GLU A 169 15.78 -6.93 -25.41
CA GLU A 169 15.97 -6.49 -26.77
C GLU A 169 14.76 -6.89 -27.62
N ILE A 170 14.26 -5.93 -28.41
CA ILE A 170 13.18 -6.14 -29.38
C ILE A 170 13.72 -5.87 -30.77
N ALA A 171 13.70 -6.89 -31.63
CA ALA A 171 14.17 -6.81 -33.01
C ALA A 171 13.03 -7.00 -34.02
N ALA A 172 12.87 -6.08 -34.98
CA ALA A 172 11.92 -6.19 -36.08
C ALA A 172 12.39 -5.43 -37.33
N GLY A 173 12.31 -6.06 -38.51
CA GLY A 173 12.62 -5.42 -39.79
C GLY A 173 14.05 -4.87 -39.89
N GLY A 174 15.03 -5.53 -39.26
CA GLY A 174 16.43 -5.10 -39.22
C GLY A 174 16.74 -4.01 -38.18
N HIS A 175 15.74 -3.53 -37.44
CA HIS A 175 15.93 -2.58 -36.34
C HIS A 175 15.85 -3.29 -34.99
N THR A 176 16.68 -2.86 -34.06
CA THR A 176 16.79 -3.42 -32.72
C THR A 176 16.69 -2.30 -31.70
N LYS A 177 15.93 -2.52 -30.62
CA LYS A 177 15.85 -1.58 -29.49
C LYS A 177 15.89 -2.32 -28.16
N THR A 178 16.71 -1.84 -27.25
CA THR A 178 16.75 -2.31 -25.87
C THR A 178 15.81 -1.49 -25.00
N ILE A 179 15.09 -2.15 -24.11
CA ILE A 179 14.22 -1.56 -23.10
C ILE A 179 14.63 -2.08 -21.71
N ASP A 180 14.54 -1.21 -20.71
CA ASP A 180 14.72 -1.54 -19.30
C ASP A 180 13.35 -1.37 -18.60
N LEU A 181 12.85 -2.45 -18.03
CA LEU A 181 11.55 -2.46 -17.35
C LEU A 181 11.64 -2.02 -15.88
N THR A 182 12.82 -1.65 -15.39
CA THR A 182 13.05 -1.16 -14.03
C THR A 182 12.63 0.31 -13.92
N PRO A 183 11.61 0.65 -13.11
CA PRO A 183 11.28 2.05 -12.86
C PRO A 183 12.42 2.73 -12.09
N GLU A 184 12.87 3.91 -12.55
CA GLU A 184 13.92 4.68 -11.87
C GLU A 184 13.46 5.27 -10.53
N HIS A 185 12.15 5.50 -10.39
CA HIS A 185 11.50 6.17 -9.26
C HIS A 185 10.14 5.52 -8.94
N GLU A 186 9.58 5.87 -7.77
CA GLU A 186 8.22 5.48 -7.36
C GLU A 186 7.19 5.86 -8.44
N GLN A 187 6.39 4.88 -8.86
CA GLN A 187 5.31 5.08 -9.82
C GLN A 187 4.15 5.82 -9.14
N SER A 188 3.64 6.86 -9.78
CA SER A 188 2.47 7.61 -9.30
C SER A 188 1.21 7.15 -10.02
N PRO A 189 0.01 7.32 -9.41
CA PRO A 189 -1.25 7.00 -10.08
C PRO A 189 -1.31 7.60 -11.49
N PRO A 190 -1.78 6.86 -12.51
CA PRO A 190 -1.86 7.35 -13.89
C PRO A 190 -2.99 8.36 -14.12
N TYR A 191 -3.59 8.89 -13.05
CA TYR A 191 -4.71 9.82 -13.05
C TYR A 191 -4.50 10.87 -11.94
N PRO A 192 -5.15 12.04 -12.03
CA PRO A 192 -4.97 13.08 -11.03
C PRO A 192 -5.55 12.64 -9.67
N VAL A 193 -4.73 12.75 -8.63
CA VAL A 193 -5.17 12.62 -7.24
C VAL A 193 -5.14 13.99 -6.59
N SER A 194 -6.29 14.66 -6.57
CA SER A 194 -6.43 15.99 -5.94
C SER A 194 -6.11 15.89 -4.47
N THR A 195 -5.24 16.77 -3.95
CA THR A 195 -4.94 16.85 -2.52
C THR A 195 -5.95 17.77 -1.85
N ASP A 196 -6.47 17.36 -0.70
CA ASP A 196 -7.35 18.20 0.10
C ASP A 196 -6.56 19.43 0.58
N LEU A 197 -7.22 20.57 0.69
CA LEU A 197 -6.54 21.79 1.14
C LEU A 197 -6.57 21.92 2.66
N THR A 198 -7.65 21.51 3.31
CA THR A 198 -7.90 21.73 4.74
C THR A 198 -7.92 20.42 5.54
N PRO A 199 -7.40 20.39 6.78
CA PRO A 199 -7.36 19.15 7.57
C PRO A 199 -8.74 18.60 7.91
N THR A 200 -8.84 17.28 7.95
CA THR A 200 -10.07 16.59 8.37
C THR A 200 -10.22 16.64 9.88
N THR A 201 -11.46 16.79 10.36
CA THR A 201 -11.78 16.59 11.77
C THR A 201 -11.97 15.09 12.03
N LEU A 202 -11.20 14.54 12.97
CA LEU A 202 -11.39 13.16 13.44
C LEU A 202 -12.77 13.01 14.11
N VAL A 203 -13.44 11.88 13.85
CA VAL A 203 -14.82 11.64 14.29
C VAL A 203 -14.98 10.28 14.98
N LYS A 204 -16.11 10.09 15.67
CA LYS A 204 -16.49 8.81 16.28
C LYS A 204 -16.77 7.74 15.23
N LEU A 205 -17.51 8.06 14.17
CA LEU A 205 -17.73 7.21 13.01
C LEU A 205 -17.87 8.07 11.74
N GLY A 206 -17.07 7.74 10.72
CA GLY A 206 -17.17 8.36 9.40
C GLY A 206 -16.43 7.57 8.34
N VAL A 207 -16.58 8.00 7.08
CA VAL A 207 -15.91 7.39 5.93
C VAL A 207 -15.25 8.46 5.10
N GLU A 208 -14.01 8.21 4.71
CA GLU A 208 -13.30 8.96 3.67
C GLU A 208 -13.18 8.09 2.42
N VAL A 209 -13.61 8.62 1.28
CA VAL A 209 -13.53 7.91 0.00
C VAL A 209 -12.14 8.13 -0.61
N LEU A 210 -11.38 7.05 -0.78
CA LEU A 210 -10.07 7.08 -1.43
C LEU A 210 -10.21 7.02 -2.95
N GLY A 211 -11.12 6.17 -3.42
CA GLY A 211 -11.59 6.04 -4.79
C GLY A 211 -12.98 5.39 -4.80
N GLY A 212 -13.69 5.45 -5.92
CA GLY A 212 -15.08 4.99 -5.98
C GLY A 212 -15.55 4.56 -7.36
N SER A 213 -14.64 4.49 -8.33
CA SER A 213 -14.96 4.10 -9.69
C SER A 213 -14.57 2.65 -9.96
N THR A 214 -14.90 2.17 -11.15
CA THR A 214 -14.50 0.87 -11.68
C THR A 214 -13.02 0.85 -12.09
N GLY A 215 -12.38 -0.32 -12.06
CA GLY A 215 -11.05 -0.51 -12.62
C GLY A 215 -10.94 -0.25 -14.14
N PHE A 216 -12.08 -0.11 -14.85
CA PHE A 216 -12.10 0.30 -16.27
C PHE A 216 -12.25 1.81 -16.49
N SER A 217 -12.31 2.62 -15.43
CA SER A 217 -12.36 4.08 -15.59
C SER A 217 -11.00 4.61 -16.03
N ALA A 218 -10.91 5.30 -17.16
CA ALA A 218 -9.63 5.83 -17.62
C ALA A 218 -9.05 6.91 -16.70
N THR A 219 -9.86 7.56 -15.86
CA THR A 219 -9.47 8.82 -15.17
C THR A 219 -9.71 8.85 -13.68
N GLN A 220 -10.36 7.83 -13.11
CA GLN A 220 -10.69 7.78 -11.70
C GLN A 220 -10.05 6.59 -11.00
N ALA A 221 -9.86 6.73 -9.69
CA ALA A 221 -9.35 5.67 -8.84
C ALA A 221 -10.43 4.61 -8.58
N SER A 222 -9.97 3.37 -8.51
CA SER A 222 -10.82 2.22 -8.18
C SER A 222 -11.38 2.31 -6.76
N SER A 223 -12.44 1.57 -6.47
CA SER A 223 -13.18 1.65 -5.21
C SER A 223 -12.34 1.31 -3.98
N GLY A 224 -12.28 2.23 -3.01
CA GLY A 224 -11.63 1.99 -1.73
C GLY A 224 -11.89 3.10 -0.72
N LEU A 225 -11.92 2.73 0.56
CA LEU A 225 -12.39 3.61 1.62
C LEU A 225 -11.48 3.57 2.85
N ALA A 226 -11.47 4.66 3.60
CA ALA A 226 -10.93 4.69 4.95
C ALA A 226 -12.07 4.98 5.94
N LEU A 227 -12.45 3.97 6.72
CA LEU A 227 -13.44 4.09 7.78
C LEU A 227 -12.77 4.62 9.04
N CYS A 228 -13.23 5.78 9.52
CA CYS A 228 -12.78 6.38 10.75
C CYS A 228 -13.67 5.91 11.91
N HIS A 229 -13.09 5.31 12.94
CA HIS A 229 -13.76 5.00 14.21
C HIS A 229 -12.89 5.44 15.39
N ASN A 230 -13.47 6.21 16.31
CA ASN A 230 -12.73 6.81 17.44
C ASN A 230 -11.45 7.58 17.03
N GLY A 231 -11.46 8.24 15.87
CA GLY A 231 -10.27 8.94 15.34
C GLY A 231 -9.17 8.04 14.76
N ASN A 232 -9.35 6.72 14.77
CA ASN A 232 -8.46 5.75 14.12
C ASN A 232 -9.04 5.29 12.78
N TYR A 233 -8.19 4.88 11.85
CA TYR A 233 -8.62 4.44 10.53
C TYR A 233 -8.48 2.93 10.33
N MET A 234 -9.56 2.34 9.81
CA MET A 234 -9.62 1.03 9.18
C MET A 234 -9.76 1.23 7.67
N LEU A 235 -8.89 0.62 6.88
CA LEU A 235 -9.11 0.54 5.43
C LEU A 235 -10.25 -0.45 5.16
N VAL A 236 -11.15 -0.11 4.24
CA VAL A 236 -12.05 -1.08 3.62
C VAL A 236 -11.53 -1.24 2.21
N ASP A 237 -10.86 -2.37 1.99
CA ASP A 237 -10.00 -2.67 0.84
C ASP A 237 -8.80 -1.72 0.67
N ALA A 238 -7.83 -2.15 -0.15
CA ALA A 238 -6.61 -1.42 -0.45
C ALA A 238 -6.45 -1.24 -1.97
N ILE A 239 -6.63 0.01 -2.41
CA ILE A 239 -6.56 0.40 -3.81
C ILE A 239 -5.12 0.51 -4.31
N PRO A 240 -4.88 0.40 -5.63
CA PRO A 240 -3.60 0.73 -6.24
C PRO A 240 -3.09 2.11 -5.81
N TYR A 241 -1.77 2.24 -5.62
CA TYR A 241 -1.15 3.51 -5.21
C TYR A 241 -1.72 4.11 -3.92
N LEU A 242 -2.13 3.25 -2.97
CA LEU A 242 -2.79 3.60 -1.71
C LEU A 242 -2.14 4.79 -0.98
N ASN A 243 -0.81 4.83 -0.93
CA ASN A 243 -0.05 5.89 -0.26
C ASN A 243 -0.34 7.28 -0.84
N ALA A 244 -0.46 7.39 -2.17
CA ALA A 244 -0.79 8.66 -2.84
C ALA A 244 -2.20 9.12 -2.44
N HIS A 245 -3.15 8.19 -2.37
CA HIS A 245 -4.52 8.48 -1.95
C HIS A 245 -4.63 8.89 -0.49
N LEU A 246 -3.96 8.19 0.43
CA LEU A 246 -3.94 8.54 1.85
C LEU A 246 -3.29 9.91 2.09
N ARG A 247 -2.16 10.17 1.44
CA ARG A 247 -1.46 11.46 1.49
C ARG A 247 -2.35 12.61 1.03
N ALA A 248 -3.07 12.42 -0.07
CA ALA A 248 -3.99 13.41 -0.60
C ALA A 248 -5.13 13.75 0.38
N ARG A 249 -5.52 12.81 1.26
CA ARG A 249 -6.50 13.02 2.34
C ARG A 249 -5.90 13.58 3.64
N GLY A 250 -4.57 13.69 3.73
CA GLY A 250 -3.88 14.01 4.98
C GLY A 250 -3.93 12.89 6.03
N ILE A 251 -4.18 11.65 5.60
CA ILE A 251 -4.15 10.46 6.45
C ILE A 251 -2.73 9.89 6.41
N ALA A 252 -2.01 9.92 7.52
CA ALA A 252 -0.68 9.35 7.63
C ALA A 252 -0.73 7.82 7.78
N ARG A 253 0.36 7.13 7.39
CA ARG A 253 0.43 5.66 7.40
C ARG A 253 0.24 5.07 8.78
N ASN A 254 0.76 5.72 9.83
CA ASN A 254 0.61 5.30 11.22
C ASN A 254 -0.81 5.47 11.78
N GLN A 255 -1.71 6.16 11.08
CA GLN A 255 -3.13 6.24 11.48
C GLN A 255 -3.93 5.02 11.02
N ILE A 256 -3.37 4.22 10.11
CA ILE A 256 -3.99 2.98 9.62
C ILE A 256 -3.65 1.85 10.58
N HIS A 257 -4.67 1.34 11.27
CA HIS A 257 -4.51 0.29 12.28
C HIS A 257 -4.98 -1.08 11.80
N SER A 258 -5.88 -1.09 10.82
CA SER A 258 -6.56 -2.29 10.39
C SER A 258 -7.03 -2.18 8.94
N LEU A 259 -7.32 -3.34 8.37
CA LEU A 259 -7.88 -3.53 7.04
C LEU A 259 -9.05 -4.50 7.16
N PHE A 260 -10.25 -4.08 6.81
CA PHE A 260 -11.32 -4.98 6.41
C PHE A 260 -11.11 -5.32 4.94
N LEU A 261 -10.80 -6.59 4.64
CA LEU A 261 -10.56 -7.03 3.27
C LEU A 261 -11.78 -7.80 2.76
N SER A 262 -12.44 -7.25 1.76
CA SER A 262 -13.67 -7.79 1.20
C SER A 262 -13.42 -8.98 0.28
N HIS A 263 -12.39 -8.90 -0.57
CA HIS A 263 -11.94 -9.95 -1.49
C HIS A 263 -10.57 -9.59 -2.09
N ILE A 264 -10.11 -10.30 -3.12
CA ILE A 264 -8.72 -10.24 -3.60
C ILE A 264 -8.51 -9.74 -5.03
N HIS A 265 -9.47 -9.11 -5.69
CA HIS A 265 -9.24 -8.55 -7.03
C HIS A 265 -8.18 -7.44 -7.00
N ASP A 266 -7.54 -7.20 -8.13
CA ASP A 266 -6.45 -6.21 -8.30
C ASP A 266 -6.89 -4.76 -8.03
N ASP A 267 -8.16 -4.42 -7.95
CA ASP A 267 -8.65 -3.11 -7.55
C ASP A 267 -8.95 -2.99 -6.05
N HIS A 268 -9.05 -4.11 -5.33
CA HIS A 268 -9.38 -4.17 -3.90
C HIS A 268 -8.22 -4.65 -3.01
N CYS A 269 -7.22 -5.33 -3.56
CA CYS A 269 -6.18 -6.02 -2.78
C CYS A 269 -4.74 -5.68 -3.24
N ASN A 270 -4.38 -4.39 -3.17
CA ASN A 270 -3.00 -3.91 -3.38
C ASN A 270 -2.31 -3.67 -2.04
N LEU A 271 -1.81 -4.75 -1.42
CA LEU A 271 -1.30 -4.69 -0.05
C LEU A 271 0.20 -4.46 0.06
N LEU A 272 0.94 -4.39 -1.06
CA LEU A 272 2.41 -4.23 -1.05
C LEU A 272 2.86 -2.97 -0.31
N SER A 273 2.10 -1.87 -0.42
CA SER A 273 2.38 -0.64 0.33
C SER A 273 2.29 -0.83 1.84
N LEU A 274 1.40 -1.71 2.32
CA LEU A 274 1.20 -1.98 3.75
C LEU A 274 2.36 -2.76 4.37
N LEU A 275 3.08 -3.56 3.58
CA LEU A 275 4.29 -4.27 4.04
C LEU A 275 5.40 -3.30 4.45
N GLN A 276 5.35 -2.08 3.92
CA GLN A 276 6.29 -0.99 4.21
C GLN A 276 5.86 -0.13 5.40
N TYR A 277 4.82 -0.51 6.16
CA TYR A 277 4.36 0.26 7.31
C TYR A 277 5.12 -0.12 8.58
N ASN A 278 5.26 0.84 9.50
CA ASN A 278 6.04 0.64 10.74
C ASN A 278 5.40 -0.41 11.69
N ARG A 279 4.13 -0.74 11.49
CA ARG A 279 3.36 -1.67 12.34
C ARG A 279 2.71 -2.74 11.49
N ARG A 280 2.49 -3.91 12.09
CA ARG A 280 1.68 -4.96 11.48
C ARG A 280 0.23 -4.52 11.43
N ILE A 281 -0.37 -4.63 10.25
CA ILE A 281 -1.78 -4.29 10.06
C ILE A 281 -2.66 -5.46 10.53
N GLN A 282 -3.70 -5.14 11.29
CA GLN A 282 -4.73 -6.11 11.66
C GLN A 282 -5.66 -6.32 10.46
N VAL A 283 -5.68 -7.52 9.88
CA VAL A 283 -6.52 -7.85 8.72
C VAL A 283 -7.76 -8.59 9.22
N LEU A 284 -8.92 -7.95 9.08
CA LEU A 284 -10.23 -8.49 9.42
C LEU A 284 -10.88 -9.05 8.15
N THR A 285 -10.97 -10.37 8.04
CA THR A 285 -11.62 -11.05 6.91
C THR A 285 -11.89 -12.52 7.26
N THR A 286 -12.47 -13.29 6.34
CA THR A 286 -12.72 -14.73 6.56
C THR A 286 -11.42 -15.55 6.40
N PRO A 287 -11.32 -16.75 7.01
CA PRO A 287 -10.19 -17.65 6.78
C PRO A 287 -9.92 -17.96 5.30
N VAL A 288 -10.97 -18.06 4.48
CA VAL A 288 -10.87 -18.28 3.03
C VAL A 288 -10.21 -17.09 2.33
N ILE A 289 -10.71 -15.88 2.54
CA ILE A 289 -10.16 -14.66 1.91
C ILE A 289 -8.73 -14.39 2.42
N TRP A 290 -8.46 -14.67 3.69
CA TRP A 290 -7.11 -14.60 4.25
C TRP A 290 -6.11 -15.50 3.51
N ARG A 291 -6.47 -16.76 3.23
CA ARG A 291 -5.62 -17.68 2.46
C ARG A 291 -5.45 -17.22 1.03
N MET A 292 -6.51 -16.74 0.39
CA MET A 292 -6.44 -16.16 -0.95
C MET A 292 -5.51 -14.93 -1.00
N MET A 293 -5.57 -14.06 0.01
CA MET A 293 -4.73 -12.88 0.13
C MET A 293 -3.24 -13.25 0.26
N LEU A 294 -2.90 -14.18 1.15
CA LEU A 294 -1.52 -14.66 1.30
C LEU A 294 -1.02 -15.31 0.01
N ARG A 295 -1.86 -16.13 -0.64
CA ARG A 295 -1.52 -16.75 -1.92
C ARG A 295 -1.25 -15.71 -3.00
N LYS A 296 -2.11 -14.69 -3.12
CA LYS A 296 -1.93 -13.58 -4.05
C LYS A 296 -0.61 -12.86 -3.80
N LEU A 297 -0.31 -12.48 -2.56
CA LEU A 297 0.95 -11.82 -2.21
C LEU A 297 2.17 -12.71 -2.49
N SER A 298 2.09 -14.01 -2.23
CA SER A 298 3.15 -14.97 -2.54
C SER A 298 3.47 -15.00 -4.04
N LEU A 299 2.45 -15.00 -4.89
CA LEU A 299 2.61 -14.99 -6.35
C LEU A 299 3.15 -13.64 -6.87
N LEU A 300 2.72 -12.53 -6.26
CA LEU A 300 3.17 -11.18 -6.61
C LEU A 300 4.62 -10.91 -6.18
N MET A 301 5.04 -11.40 -5.01
CA MET A 301 6.35 -11.06 -4.46
C MET A 301 7.38 -12.19 -4.51
N ASP A 302 6.98 -13.38 -4.94
CA ASP A 302 7.89 -14.51 -5.02
C ASP A 302 8.39 -15.04 -3.67
N HIS A 303 7.61 -14.79 -2.60
CA HIS A 303 7.89 -15.21 -1.22
C HIS A 303 6.95 -16.32 -0.74
N ALA A 304 7.38 -17.08 0.26
CA ALA A 304 6.55 -18.08 0.91
C ALA A 304 5.41 -17.43 1.72
N GLU A 305 4.23 -18.06 1.73
CA GLU A 305 3.04 -17.56 2.44
C GLU A 305 3.31 -17.40 3.94
N GLU A 306 4.10 -18.30 4.55
CA GLU A 306 4.47 -18.27 5.96
C GLU A 306 5.31 -17.03 6.31
N SER A 307 6.22 -16.64 5.40
CA SER A 307 7.04 -15.43 5.56
C SER A 307 6.15 -14.17 5.51
N LEU A 308 5.22 -14.13 4.54
CA LEU A 308 4.32 -13.01 4.33
C LEU A 308 3.30 -12.83 5.46
N GLN A 309 2.86 -13.93 6.08
CA GLN A 309 1.97 -13.88 7.23
C GLN A 309 2.54 -13.07 8.40
N GLU A 310 3.86 -13.02 8.57
CA GLU A 310 4.49 -12.29 9.68
C GLU A 310 4.34 -10.76 9.58
N TYR A 311 3.96 -10.23 8.42
CA TYR A 311 3.71 -8.79 8.22
C TYR A 311 2.35 -8.34 8.78
N PHE A 312 1.46 -9.28 9.10
CA PHE A 312 0.06 -9.00 9.42
C PHE A 312 -0.35 -9.64 10.75
N ILE A 313 -1.50 -9.18 11.28
CA ILE A 313 -2.20 -9.82 12.39
C ILE A 313 -3.56 -10.25 11.86
N PHE A 314 -3.81 -11.55 11.73
CA PHE A 314 -5.09 -12.05 11.24
C PHE A 314 -6.17 -12.00 12.33
N ILE A 315 -7.28 -11.34 12.04
CA ILE A 315 -8.47 -11.28 12.89
C ILE A 315 -9.62 -11.97 12.13
N PRO A 316 -9.90 -13.26 12.40
CA PRO A 316 -10.89 -14.01 11.66
C PRO A 316 -12.30 -13.48 11.90
N LEU A 317 -13.03 -13.27 10.80
CA LEU A 317 -14.44 -12.91 10.79
C LEU A 317 -15.31 -14.09 10.33
N GLN A 318 -16.46 -14.26 10.97
CA GLN A 318 -17.45 -15.30 10.61
C GLN A 318 -18.71 -14.66 10.05
N PRO A 319 -19.05 -14.88 8.76
CA PRO A 319 -20.30 -14.40 8.14
C PRO A 319 -21.54 -14.70 8.99
N GLY A 320 -22.32 -13.66 9.27
CA GLY A 320 -23.53 -13.72 10.11
C GLY A 320 -23.29 -13.58 11.61
N GLN A 321 -22.04 -13.55 12.08
CA GLN A 321 -21.71 -13.35 13.50
C GLN A 321 -21.09 -11.97 13.73
N GLU A 322 -21.57 -11.29 14.76
CA GLU A 322 -21.03 -9.99 15.16
C GLU A 322 -19.65 -10.14 15.83
N ALA A 323 -18.67 -9.40 15.36
CA ALA A 323 -17.37 -9.22 15.99
C ALA A 323 -17.25 -7.81 16.57
N ASN A 324 -16.80 -7.67 17.82
CA ASN A 324 -16.51 -6.38 18.42
C ASN A 324 -15.02 -6.04 18.26
N PHE A 325 -14.74 -5.02 17.45
CA PHE A 325 -13.41 -4.49 17.23
C PHE A 325 -13.29 -3.10 17.87
N PHE A 326 -12.80 -3.05 19.11
CA PHE A 326 -12.61 -1.80 19.87
C PHE A 326 -13.86 -0.89 19.95
N GLY A 327 -15.05 -1.50 20.07
CA GLY A 327 -16.33 -0.82 20.14
C GLY A 327 -16.99 -0.52 18.78
N LEU A 328 -16.36 -0.93 17.67
CA LEU A 328 -17.00 -1.06 16.36
C LEU A 328 -17.52 -2.50 16.22
N ARG A 329 -18.83 -2.67 16.14
CA ARG A 329 -19.46 -3.96 15.88
C ARG A 329 -19.46 -4.19 14.38
N ILE A 330 -18.90 -5.31 13.94
CA ILE A 330 -18.73 -5.69 12.54
C ILE A 330 -19.43 -7.01 12.33
N THR A 331 -20.49 -7.01 11.52
CA THR A 331 -21.20 -8.23 11.15
C THR A 331 -20.99 -8.48 9.66
N PRO A 332 -20.03 -9.35 9.27
CA PRO A 332 -19.76 -9.68 7.88
C PRO A 332 -20.88 -10.54 7.28
N PHE A 333 -21.01 -10.52 5.96
CA PHE A 333 -21.86 -11.44 5.19
C PHE A 333 -21.21 -11.73 3.84
N TYR A 334 -21.45 -12.89 3.25
CA TYR A 334 -21.03 -13.15 1.87
C TYR A 334 -21.91 -12.35 0.91
N SER A 335 -21.30 -11.52 0.07
CA SER A 335 -21.98 -10.93 -1.09
C SER A 335 -22.07 -11.97 -2.22
N SER A 336 -22.66 -11.61 -3.36
CA SER A 336 -22.75 -12.51 -4.53
C SER A 336 -21.84 -12.03 -5.63
N HIS A 337 -20.69 -12.68 -5.78
CA HIS A 337 -19.63 -12.26 -6.69
C HIS A 337 -18.87 -13.47 -7.24
N SER A 338 -17.95 -13.22 -8.19
CA SER A 338 -17.19 -14.25 -8.93
C SER A 338 -16.25 -15.09 -8.06
N ILE A 339 -15.76 -14.54 -6.95
CA ILE A 339 -14.92 -15.19 -5.96
C ILE A 339 -15.45 -14.93 -4.54
N PRO A 340 -14.99 -15.64 -3.49
CA PRO A 340 -15.46 -15.41 -2.13
C PRO A 340 -15.27 -13.94 -1.73
N THR A 341 -16.39 -13.26 -1.49
CA THR A 341 -16.43 -11.81 -1.25
C THR A 341 -17.35 -11.51 -0.07
N ILE A 342 -16.92 -10.64 0.83
CA ILE A 342 -17.72 -10.21 1.98
C ILE A 342 -18.03 -8.72 1.96
N GLY A 343 -19.28 -8.39 2.29
CA GLY A 343 -19.67 -7.07 2.80
C GLY A 343 -19.79 -7.09 4.31
N ALA A 344 -20.15 -5.97 4.91
CA ALA A 344 -20.38 -5.91 6.36
C ALA A 344 -21.33 -4.79 6.79
N TYR A 345 -21.98 -5.05 7.92
CA TYR A 345 -22.57 -4.02 8.78
C TYR A 345 -21.50 -3.49 9.72
N PHE A 346 -21.34 -2.16 9.77
CA PHE A 346 -20.47 -1.48 10.72
C PHE A 346 -21.33 -0.61 11.65
N GLU A 347 -21.31 -0.95 12.93
CA GLU A 347 -22.24 -0.39 13.91
C GLU A 347 -21.51 0.12 15.15
N THR A 348 -21.95 1.27 15.65
CA THR A 348 -21.47 1.80 16.93
C THR A 348 -22.56 2.64 17.58
N SER A 349 -22.43 2.87 18.88
CA SER A 349 -23.39 3.69 19.63
C SER A 349 -22.67 4.78 20.43
N HIS A 350 -23.31 5.94 20.56
CA HIS A 350 -22.82 7.04 21.38
C HIS A 350 -23.98 7.83 21.97
N SER A 351 -23.96 8.04 23.30
CA SER A 351 -25.00 8.78 24.02
C SER A 351 -26.43 8.32 23.71
N GLY A 352 -26.63 7.00 23.59
CA GLY A 352 -27.91 6.37 23.27
C GLY A 352 -28.35 6.45 21.80
N LYS A 353 -27.52 7.02 20.91
CA LYS A 353 -27.76 7.00 19.46
C LYS A 353 -26.97 5.86 18.82
N ASP A 354 -27.68 4.92 18.20
CA ASP A 354 -27.08 3.89 17.37
C ASP A 354 -26.82 4.45 15.96
N CYS A 355 -25.67 4.12 15.40
CA CYS A 355 -25.28 4.48 14.05
C CYS A 355 -24.86 3.22 13.30
N ARG A 356 -25.41 3.04 12.09
CA ARG A 356 -25.15 1.91 11.21
C ARG A 356 -24.69 2.39 9.84
N LEU A 357 -23.62 1.77 9.37
CA LEU A 357 -23.17 1.78 7.99
C LEU A 357 -23.31 0.39 7.40
N ILE A 358 -23.83 0.29 6.18
CA ILE A 358 -23.91 -0.96 5.41
C ILE A 358 -22.96 -0.82 4.23
N PHE A 359 -22.00 -1.73 4.10
CA PHE A 359 -21.14 -1.87 2.93
C PHE A 359 -21.49 -3.18 2.23
N THR A 360 -22.10 -3.11 1.04
CA THR A 360 -22.52 -4.31 0.31
C THR A 360 -21.35 -5.11 -0.24
N SER A 361 -20.19 -4.45 -0.42
CA SER A 361 -19.13 -4.92 -1.30
C SER A 361 -19.62 -5.15 -2.73
N ASP A 362 -18.76 -5.70 -3.58
CA ASP A 362 -19.09 -6.17 -4.93
C ASP A 362 -20.19 -7.22 -4.84
N THR A 363 -21.31 -6.96 -5.51
CA THR A 363 -22.47 -7.86 -5.47
C THR A 363 -23.30 -7.77 -6.73
N GLN A 364 -23.82 -8.90 -7.21
CA GLN A 364 -24.73 -8.92 -8.36
C GLN A 364 -26.04 -8.16 -8.08
N ALA A 365 -26.55 -7.49 -9.12
CA ALA A 365 -27.89 -6.91 -9.14
C ALA A 365 -29.00 -7.91 -8.74
N LEU A 366 -29.97 -7.46 -7.94
CA LEU A 366 -31.04 -8.30 -7.41
C LEU A 366 -31.90 -8.91 -8.52
N ALA A 367 -32.08 -8.20 -9.64
CA ALA A 367 -32.83 -8.70 -10.78
C ALA A 367 -32.22 -9.97 -11.38
N ASP A 368 -30.89 -10.02 -11.49
CA ASP A 368 -30.17 -11.19 -12.01
C ASP A 368 -30.07 -12.30 -10.99
N LEU A 369 -29.84 -11.97 -9.71
CA LEU A 369 -29.93 -12.96 -8.64
C LEU A 369 -31.31 -13.61 -8.59
N LYS A 370 -32.38 -12.85 -8.85
CA LYS A 370 -33.73 -13.44 -8.93
C LYS A 370 -33.88 -14.40 -10.11
N ARG A 371 -33.20 -14.15 -11.24
CA ARG A 371 -33.16 -15.07 -12.38
C ARG A 371 -32.39 -16.35 -12.03
N ILE A 372 -31.21 -16.22 -11.42
CA ILE A 372 -30.39 -17.35 -10.95
C ILE A 372 -31.16 -18.18 -9.89
N GLN A 373 -31.89 -17.53 -9.00
CA GLN A 373 -32.74 -18.19 -8.00
C GLN A 373 -33.84 -19.04 -8.65
N ARG A 374 -34.46 -18.55 -9.74
CA ARG A 374 -35.51 -19.30 -10.47
C ARG A 374 -34.99 -20.57 -11.14
N THR A 375 -33.68 -20.67 -11.42
CA THR A 375 -33.08 -21.92 -11.94
C THR A 375 -32.75 -22.93 -10.84
N GLY A 376 -32.94 -22.57 -9.56
CA GLY A 376 -32.58 -23.40 -8.41
C GLY A 376 -31.08 -23.41 -8.06
N LEU A 377 -30.28 -22.55 -8.70
CA LEU A 377 -28.83 -22.46 -8.41
C LEU A 377 -28.55 -21.87 -7.03
N ILE A 378 -29.31 -20.85 -6.63
CA ILE A 378 -29.30 -20.28 -5.27
C ILE A 378 -30.66 -20.46 -4.61
N SER A 379 -30.67 -20.55 -3.27
CA SER A 379 -31.89 -20.68 -2.49
C SER A 379 -32.67 -19.35 -2.43
N GLN A 380 -33.96 -19.43 -2.11
CA GLN A 380 -34.77 -18.22 -1.84
C GLN A 380 -34.25 -17.46 -0.61
N GLU A 381 -33.72 -18.18 0.39
CA GLU A 381 -33.09 -17.58 1.56
C GLU A 381 -31.84 -16.78 1.18
N ARG A 382 -30.95 -17.35 0.35
CA ARG A 382 -29.75 -16.68 -0.14
C ARG A 382 -30.07 -15.38 -0.90
N TYR A 383 -31.09 -15.41 -1.77
CA TYR A 383 -31.59 -14.22 -2.44
C TYR A 383 -32.09 -13.17 -1.43
N LEU A 384 -32.86 -13.58 -0.42
CA LEU A 384 -33.39 -12.67 0.59
C LEU A 384 -32.28 -12.05 1.44
N GLN A 385 -31.23 -12.81 1.79
CA GLN A 385 -30.09 -12.29 2.54
C GLN A 385 -29.43 -11.09 1.84
N ILE A 386 -29.22 -11.18 0.52
CA ILE A 386 -28.61 -10.09 -0.27
C ILE A 386 -29.62 -8.94 -0.46
N ALA A 387 -30.88 -9.26 -0.75
CA ALA A 387 -31.91 -8.24 -0.93
C ALA A 387 -32.19 -7.43 0.36
N GLU A 388 -31.97 -8.03 1.53
CA GLU A 388 -32.18 -7.38 2.82
C GLU A 388 -31.19 -6.23 3.08
N LEU A 389 -29.99 -6.29 2.48
CA LEU A 389 -28.99 -5.20 2.57
C LEU A 389 -29.57 -3.85 2.13
N TYR A 390 -30.45 -3.86 1.14
CA TYR A 390 -31.11 -2.67 0.59
C TYR A 390 -32.38 -2.27 1.36
N ARG A 391 -32.87 -3.11 2.27
CA ARG A 391 -34.16 -2.92 2.98
C ARG A 391 -34.00 -2.51 4.43
N GLN A 392 -32.77 -2.52 4.95
CA GLN A 392 -32.47 -2.17 6.32
C GLN A 392 -32.25 -0.65 6.47
N PRO A 393 -32.72 -0.03 7.57
CA PRO A 393 -32.39 1.35 7.88
C PRO A 393 -30.90 1.47 8.23
N ALA A 394 -30.26 2.52 7.73
CA ALA A 394 -28.86 2.85 8.00
C ALA A 394 -28.60 4.35 7.80
N GLN A 395 -27.62 4.90 8.50
CA GLN A 395 -27.16 6.28 8.28
C GLN A 395 -26.39 6.40 6.96
N LEU A 396 -25.77 5.31 6.50
CA LEU A 396 -25.09 5.23 5.22
C LEU A 396 -25.17 3.83 4.64
N LEU A 397 -25.68 3.72 3.41
CA LEU A 397 -25.56 2.55 2.56
C LEU A 397 -24.51 2.85 1.48
N LEU A 398 -23.39 2.13 1.54
CA LEU A 398 -22.36 2.07 0.50
C LEU A 398 -22.66 0.84 -0.35
N ALA A 399 -23.26 1.06 -1.52
CA ALA A 399 -23.73 0.01 -2.42
C ALA A 399 -22.84 -0.12 -3.65
N ASP A 400 -22.63 -1.34 -4.12
CA ASP A 400 -22.11 -1.59 -5.45
C ASP A 400 -23.18 -1.16 -6.48
N GLY A 401 -22.78 -0.28 -7.40
CA GLY A 401 -23.64 0.15 -8.50
C GLY A 401 -23.11 -0.27 -9.86
N GLY A 402 -22.00 -1.02 -9.90
CA GLY A 402 -21.06 -1.05 -11.00
C GLY A 402 -21.62 -1.37 -12.39
N GLU A 403 -20.97 -0.81 -13.41
CA GLU A 403 -21.24 -1.10 -14.82
C GLU A 403 -20.57 -2.42 -15.22
N GLY A 404 -21.36 -3.45 -15.56
CA GLY A 404 -20.83 -4.74 -16.00
C GLY A 404 -21.83 -5.89 -15.88
N GLN A 405 -21.41 -7.11 -16.23
CA GLN A 405 -22.27 -8.30 -16.10
C GLN A 405 -22.32 -8.86 -14.66
N ILE A 406 -21.36 -8.47 -13.79
CA ILE A 406 -21.10 -9.10 -12.49
C ILE A 406 -21.09 -8.07 -11.33
N HIS A 407 -21.96 -7.06 -11.38
CA HIS A 407 -22.04 -5.96 -10.38
C HIS A 407 -23.50 -5.55 -10.09
N GLY A 408 -23.67 -4.60 -9.17
CA GLY A 408 -24.95 -4.13 -8.67
C GLY A 408 -25.71 -3.21 -9.65
N ASP A 409 -26.99 -2.94 -9.36
CA ASP A 409 -27.80 -1.98 -10.10
C ASP A 409 -28.33 -0.92 -9.12
N PRO A 410 -28.11 0.39 -9.36
CA PRO A 410 -28.67 1.43 -8.52
C PRO A 410 -30.20 1.36 -8.33
N ALA A 411 -30.93 0.70 -9.22
CA ALA A 411 -32.36 0.42 -9.07
C ALA A 411 -32.70 -0.35 -7.78
N ASP A 412 -31.77 -1.18 -7.29
CA ASP A 412 -31.97 -2.02 -6.10
C ASP A 412 -32.13 -1.18 -4.83
N ALA A 413 -31.60 0.04 -4.80
CA ALA A 413 -31.67 0.94 -3.65
C ALA A 413 -32.83 1.96 -3.68
N ILE A 414 -33.66 2.00 -4.73
CA ILE A 414 -34.75 3.00 -4.87
C ILE A 414 -35.67 3.05 -3.65
N ASN A 415 -36.00 1.88 -3.11
CA ASN A 415 -36.92 1.75 -1.97
C ASN A 415 -36.16 1.57 -0.64
N SER A 416 -34.86 1.84 -0.61
CA SER A 416 -34.07 1.67 0.59
C SER A 416 -34.44 2.72 1.64
N PRO A 417 -34.61 2.33 2.92
CA PRO A 417 -34.87 3.27 4.00
C PRO A 417 -33.59 3.91 4.57
N ALA A 418 -32.44 3.71 3.94
CA ALA A 418 -31.18 4.34 4.36
C ALA A 418 -31.23 5.86 4.19
N GLU A 419 -30.67 6.61 5.15
CA GLU A 419 -30.66 8.08 5.14
C GLU A 419 -29.80 8.65 3.99
N ARG A 420 -28.71 7.96 3.67
CA ARG A 420 -27.80 8.31 2.57
C ARG A 420 -27.39 7.05 1.83
N ILE A 421 -27.48 7.10 0.51
CA ILE A 421 -27.10 6.01 -0.39
C ILE A 421 -26.01 6.53 -1.32
N VAL A 422 -24.89 5.82 -1.32
CA VAL A 422 -23.70 6.17 -2.08
C VAL A 422 -23.25 4.96 -2.88
N PHE A 423 -23.12 5.12 -4.19
CA PHE A 423 -22.69 4.06 -5.08
C PHE A 423 -21.18 4.06 -5.31
N LEU A 424 -20.62 2.86 -5.30
CA LEU A 424 -19.25 2.53 -5.68
C LEU A 424 -19.25 1.90 -7.09
N HIS A 425 -18.05 1.76 -7.66
CA HIS A 425 -17.80 1.10 -8.96
C HIS A 425 -18.46 1.76 -10.17
N LEU A 426 -18.76 3.05 -10.07
CA LEU A 426 -19.39 3.84 -11.14
C LEU A 426 -18.64 5.15 -11.35
N ASP A 427 -18.39 5.51 -12.61
CA ASP A 427 -17.92 6.87 -12.94
C ASP A 427 -19.03 7.90 -12.73
N ASN A 428 -20.24 7.60 -13.21
CA ASN A 428 -21.39 8.49 -13.13
C ASN A 428 -22.68 7.70 -12.91
N LEU A 429 -23.60 8.25 -12.12
CA LEU A 429 -24.97 7.77 -12.08
C LEU A 429 -25.72 8.22 -13.33
N SER A 430 -26.61 7.38 -13.86
CA SER A 430 -27.54 7.80 -14.92
C SER A 430 -28.50 8.88 -14.42
N GLU A 431 -29.03 9.71 -15.33
CA GLU A 431 -29.93 10.83 -14.99
C GLU A 431 -31.12 10.41 -14.13
N LYS A 432 -31.62 9.17 -14.32
CA LYS A 432 -32.70 8.57 -13.52
C LYS A 432 -32.39 8.55 -12.02
N PHE A 433 -31.11 8.43 -11.63
CA PHE A 433 -30.67 8.20 -10.26
C PHE A 433 -29.98 9.41 -9.62
N GLN A 434 -29.50 10.37 -10.41
CA GLN A 434 -28.73 11.52 -9.92
C GLN A 434 -29.49 12.40 -8.91
N ALA A 435 -30.82 12.40 -8.94
CA ALA A 435 -31.65 13.13 -7.98
C ALA A 435 -31.90 12.36 -6.66
N HIS A 436 -31.59 11.06 -6.63
CA HIS A 436 -31.88 10.17 -5.50
C HIS A 436 -30.62 9.77 -4.73
N PHE A 437 -29.51 9.57 -5.44
CA PHE A 437 -28.29 8.98 -4.89
C PHE A 437 -27.05 9.79 -5.24
N SER A 438 -25.94 9.46 -4.59
CA SER A 438 -24.64 10.05 -4.90
C SER A 438 -23.62 8.97 -5.27
N THR A 439 -22.56 9.35 -5.97
CA THR A 439 -21.40 8.47 -6.21
C THR A 439 -20.31 8.72 -5.18
N ALA A 440 -19.63 7.65 -4.79
CA ALA A 440 -18.35 7.72 -4.13
C ALA A 440 -17.34 8.30 -5.12
N SER A 441 -16.68 9.40 -4.74
CA SER A 441 -15.59 9.99 -5.52
C SER A 441 -14.48 10.38 -4.58
N SER A 442 -13.25 10.27 -5.05
CA SER A 442 -12.05 10.54 -4.24
C SER A 442 -12.15 11.89 -3.53
N GLY A 443 -11.92 11.88 -2.21
CA GLY A 443 -12.01 13.09 -1.37
C GLY A 443 -13.39 13.38 -0.79
N LYS A 444 -14.46 12.69 -1.21
CA LYS A 444 -15.76 12.79 -0.51
C LYS A 444 -15.65 12.20 0.89
N ARG A 445 -16.37 12.81 1.83
CA ARG A 445 -16.38 12.42 3.25
C ARG A 445 -17.80 12.33 3.77
N PHE A 446 -18.06 11.29 4.55
CA PHE A 446 -19.34 11.04 5.19
C PHE A 446 -19.15 10.96 6.70
N ASN A 447 -19.37 12.08 7.39
CA ASN A 447 -19.41 12.10 8.85
C ASN A 447 -20.77 11.56 9.30
N LEU A 448 -20.77 10.42 9.98
CA LEU A 448 -21.99 9.75 10.44
C LEU A 448 -22.25 10.06 11.92
N LEU A 449 -21.19 10.00 12.72
CA LEU A 449 -21.25 10.27 14.15
C LEU A 449 -20.01 11.05 14.57
N ARG A 450 -20.17 12.30 15.00
CA ARG A 450 -19.03 13.16 15.36
C ARG A 450 -18.35 12.71 16.66
N GLY A 451 -19.13 12.34 17.67
CA GLY A 451 -18.64 12.14 19.03
C GLY A 451 -18.42 13.43 19.80
N GLU A 452 -18.21 13.32 21.11
CA GLU A 452 -17.92 14.44 22.03
C GLU A 452 -16.44 14.53 22.44
N THR A 453 -15.62 13.53 22.08
CA THR A 453 -14.21 13.41 22.44
C THR A 453 -13.30 14.30 21.59
N ASP A 454 -12.27 14.90 22.20
CA ASP A 454 -11.15 15.51 21.46
C ASP A 454 -10.13 14.44 21.08
N TYR A 455 -10.31 13.85 19.89
CA TYR A 455 -9.42 12.81 19.37
C TYR A 455 -7.99 13.31 19.10
N ASN A 456 -7.77 14.62 18.92
CA ASN A 456 -6.42 15.16 18.77
C ASN A 456 -5.65 15.08 20.10
N LEU A 457 -6.33 15.29 21.22
CA LEU A 457 -5.72 15.16 22.55
C LEU A 457 -5.35 13.71 22.85
N THR A 458 -6.26 12.76 22.60
CA THR A 458 -5.97 11.32 22.77
C THR A 458 -4.74 10.91 21.95
N ARG A 459 -4.70 11.33 20.69
CA ARG A 459 -3.57 11.01 19.81
C ARG A 459 -2.27 11.70 20.22
N THR A 460 -2.34 12.92 20.76
CA THR A 460 -1.17 13.58 21.34
C THR A 460 -0.54 12.73 22.44
N ILE A 461 -1.37 12.17 23.32
CA ILE A 461 -0.90 11.30 24.41
C ILE A 461 -0.26 10.03 23.84
N GLU A 462 -0.92 9.38 22.88
CA GLU A 462 -0.39 8.18 22.22
C GLU A 462 0.99 8.43 21.60
N PHE A 463 1.13 9.48 20.79
CA PHE A 463 2.40 9.80 20.15
C PHE A 463 3.48 10.25 21.14
N LEU A 464 3.14 10.94 22.23
CA LEU A 464 4.11 11.24 23.30
C LEU A 464 4.64 9.97 23.96
N LEU A 465 3.77 9.00 24.24
CA LEU A 465 4.16 7.71 24.85
C LEU A 465 5.00 6.85 23.89
N GLU A 466 4.74 6.93 22.60
CA GLU A 466 5.53 6.26 21.57
C GLU A 466 6.90 6.90 21.36
N TYR A 467 6.95 8.24 21.33
CA TYR A 467 8.19 8.98 21.13
C TYR A 467 9.08 8.94 22.39
N PHE A 468 8.48 8.96 23.57
CA PHE A 468 9.17 8.89 24.86
C PHE A 468 8.70 7.67 25.68
N PRO A 469 9.20 6.45 25.37
CA PRO A 469 8.85 5.26 26.13
C PRO A 469 9.19 5.43 27.61
N GLY A 470 8.21 5.11 28.48
CA GLY A 470 8.35 5.22 29.93
C GLY A 470 8.14 6.63 30.50
N MET A 471 7.65 7.59 29.70
CA MET A 471 7.31 8.94 30.16
C MET A 471 6.34 8.91 31.37
N PRO A 472 6.71 9.51 32.53
CA PRO A 472 5.83 9.57 33.68
C PRO A 472 4.54 10.35 33.38
N PRO A 473 3.35 9.89 33.81
CA PRO A 473 2.08 10.56 33.50
C PRO A 473 2.01 12.04 33.93
N VAL A 474 2.71 12.43 34.99
CA VAL A 474 2.73 13.83 35.46
C VAL A 474 3.37 14.77 34.42
N TRP A 475 4.32 14.27 33.64
CA TRP A 475 4.92 15.03 32.54
C TRP A 475 3.96 15.18 31.37
N ILE A 476 3.10 14.19 31.11
CA ILE A 476 2.05 14.28 30.09
C ILE A 476 1.11 15.42 30.49
N SER A 477 0.63 15.43 31.74
CA SER A 477 -0.19 16.54 32.25
C SER A 477 0.52 17.90 32.15
N SER A 478 1.82 17.96 32.43
CA SER A 478 2.63 19.18 32.32
C SER A 478 2.75 19.71 30.88
N LEU A 479 3.00 18.83 29.90
CA LEU A 479 3.06 19.21 28.49
C LEU A 479 1.68 19.59 27.95
N LEU A 480 0.62 18.92 28.39
CA LEU A 480 -0.75 19.16 27.93
C LEU A 480 -1.41 20.40 28.55
N ALA A 481 -0.92 20.89 29.69
CA ALA A 481 -1.55 21.99 30.44
C ALA A 481 -1.77 23.28 29.62
N ASN A 482 -0.94 23.53 28.61
CA ASN A 482 -1.05 24.68 27.69
C ASN A 482 -0.92 24.24 26.22
N GLN A 483 -1.29 23.00 25.90
CA GLN A 483 -1.24 22.53 24.52
C GLN A 483 -2.29 23.23 23.67
N ARG A 484 -1.98 23.43 22.39
CA ARG A 484 -2.95 23.93 21.41
C ARG A 484 -2.87 23.12 20.12
N VAL A 485 -4.01 22.67 19.63
CA VAL A 485 -4.11 22.12 18.28
C VAL A 485 -4.14 23.25 17.26
N MET A 486 -3.27 23.16 16.26
CA MET A 486 -3.19 24.08 15.13
C MET A 486 -3.33 23.31 13.82
N THR A 487 -3.95 23.93 12.83
CA THR A 487 -4.19 23.35 11.51
C THR A 487 -3.54 24.20 10.44
N PHE A 488 -2.94 23.55 9.45
CA PHE A 488 -2.27 24.15 8.32
C PHE A 488 -2.81 23.54 7.03
N ASN A 489 -3.01 24.39 6.04
CA ASN A 489 -3.41 23.93 4.72
C ASN A 489 -2.22 23.29 4.00
N ALA A 490 -2.50 22.46 2.99
CA ALA A 490 -1.44 21.98 2.11
C ALA A 490 -0.70 23.18 1.46
N GLY A 491 0.63 23.18 1.54
CA GLY A 491 1.49 24.25 1.06
C GLY A 491 1.86 25.32 2.09
N ASP A 492 1.19 25.38 3.25
CA ASP A 492 1.49 26.37 4.28
C ASP A 492 2.87 26.12 4.92
N ILE A 493 3.57 27.21 5.25
CA ILE A 493 4.82 27.17 6.02
C ILE A 493 4.45 27.07 7.52
N ILE A 494 4.79 25.94 8.14
CA ILE A 494 4.56 25.68 9.56
C ILE A 494 5.66 26.33 10.40
N ILE A 495 6.92 26.18 9.97
CA ILE A 495 8.11 26.77 10.59
C ILE A 495 8.94 27.43 9.49
N ARG A 496 9.43 28.65 9.74
CA ARG A 496 10.31 29.37 8.81
C ARG A 496 11.75 29.34 9.32
N GLU A 497 12.67 28.99 8.44
CA GLU A 497 14.11 29.02 8.71
C GLU A 497 14.59 30.44 9.09
N GLY A 498 15.58 30.51 9.99
CA GLY A 498 16.24 31.74 10.42
C GLY A 498 15.43 32.59 11.40
N THR A 499 14.14 32.31 11.61
CA THR A 499 13.33 33.05 12.56
C THR A 499 13.62 32.59 13.99
N ARG A 500 13.37 33.47 14.96
CA ARG A 500 13.32 33.06 16.37
C ARG A 500 12.10 32.18 16.60
N SER A 501 12.23 31.24 17.53
CA SER A 501 11.09 30.45 17.98
C SER A 501 10.04 31.34 18.65
N GLU A 502 8.77 31.03 18.38
CA GLU A 502 7.61 31.65 19.02
C GLU A 502 7.27 30.99 20.38
N GLY A 503 8.20 30.22 20.95
CA GLY A 503 8.00 29.54 22.24
C GLY A 503 7.26 28.21 22.13
N HIS A 504 7.21 27.61 20.94
CA HIS A 504 6.53 26.34 20.71
C HIS A 504 7.39 25.24 20.08
N VAL A 505 7.18 24.00 20.53
CA VAL A 505 7.56 22.75 19.84
C VAL A 505 6.28 22.10 19.34
N TYR A 506 6.29 21.49 18.17
CA TYR A 506 5.09 20.88 17.60
C TYR A 506 5.25 19.39 17.43
N MET A 507 4.16 18.65 17.61
CA MET A 507 4.02 17.26 17.21
C MET A 507 2.98 17.16 16.10
N ILE A 508 3.34 16.55 14.99
CA ILE A 508 2.42 16.33 13.87
C ILE A 508 1.39 15.29 14.30
N LEU A 509 0.11 15.65 14.20
CA LEU A 509 -0.99 14.77 14.53
C LEU A 509 -1.52 14.09 13.26
N THR A 510 -1.94 14.85 12.23
CA THR A 510 -2.33 14.32 10.91
C THR A 510 -1.45 14.89 9.83
N GLY A 511 -1.32 14.16 8.72
CA GLY A 511 -0.77 14.67 7.47
C GLY A 511 0.75 14.55 7.35
N TYR A 512 1.26 15.17 6.30
CA TYR A 512 2.66 15.13 5.88
C TYR A 512 3.23 16.52 5.76
N ALA A 513 4.48 16.69 6.17
CA ALA A 513 5.26 17.92 5.97
C ALA A 513 6.63 17.60 5.38
N GLN A 514 7.29 18.57 4.75
CA GLN A 514 8.67 18.47 4.32
C GLN A 514 9.53 19.46 5.10
N VAL A 515 10.74 19.04 5.44
CA VAL A 515 11.79 19.87 5.99
C VAL A 515 12.71 20.28 4.83
N ILE A 516 12.87 21.58 4.65
CA ILE A 516 13.68 22.16 3.58
C ILE A 516 14.66 23.17 4.16
N HIS A 517 15.88 23.15 3.64
CA HIS A 517 16.89 24.19 3.86
C HIS A 517 16.97 25.08 2.62
N HIS A 518 17.25 26.36 2.81
CA HIS A 518 17.44 27.30 1.72
C HIS A 518 18.79 28.01 1.82
N ASP A 519 19.69 27.74 0.89
CA ASP A 519 21.06 28.30 0.87
C ASP A 519 21.12 29.76 0.35
N GLY A 520 19.99 30.29 -0.11
CA GLY A 520 19.87 31.64 -0.70
C GLY A 520 19.45 31.62 -2.16
N GLU A 521 19.68 30.53 -2.88
CA GLU A 521 19.30 30.36 -4.29
C GLU A 521 18.48 29.08 -4.54
N ARG A 522 18.76 28.00 -3.80
CA ARG A 522 18.17 26.69 -4.01
C ARG A 522 17.54 26.17 -2.73
N LYS A 523 16.38 25.53 -2.91
CA LYS A 523 15.77 24.69 -1.90
C LYS A 523 16.46 23.33 -1.89
N GLN A 524 16.89 22.88 -0.73
CA GLN A 524 17.39 21.54 -0.49
C GLN A 524 16.37 20.79 0.37
N PHE A 525 15.88 19.66 -0.14
CA PHE A 525 15.04 18.75 0.65
C PHE A 525 15.91 18.01 1.66
N LEU A 526 15.55 18.09 2.93
CA LEU A 526 16.24 17.37 4.01
C LEU A 526 15.50 16.08 4.37
N ALA A 527 14.19 16.19 4.61
CA ALA A 527 13.38 15.06 5.05
C ALA A 527 11.88 15.29 4.85
N GLN A 528 11.10 14.22 4.83
CA GLN A 528 9.64 14.25 4.89
C GLN A 528 9.19 13.78 6.26
N MET A 529 8.41 14.58 6.98
CA MET A 529 7.81 14.26 8.28
C MET A 529 6.35 13.81 8.10
N GLU A 530 5.89 12.95 9.01
CA GLU A 530 4.51 12.50 9.08
C GLU A 530 4.00 12.55 10.52
N ALA A 531 2.73 12.19 10.73
CA ALA A 531 2.14 12.10 12.06
C ALA A 531 3.03 11.33 13.05
N GLY A 532 3.11 11.80 14.29
CA GLY A 532 3.95 11.24 15.35
C GLY A 532 5.36 11.84 15.42
N GLU A 533 5.82 12.58 14.41
CA GLU A 533 7.11 13.27 14.47
C GLU A 533 7.03 14.62 15.18
N LEU A 534 8.12 14.97 15.88
CA LEU A 534 8.34 16.29 16.45
C LEU A 534 8.99 17.22 15.40
N ILE A 535 8.65 18.50 15.47
CA ILE A 535 9.30 19.57 14.70
C ILE A 535 9.54 20.78 15.59
N GLY A 536 10.69 21.42 15.42
CA GLY A 536 11.06 22.63 16.15
C GLY A 536 11.57 22.38 17.58
N GLU A 537 11.76 21.14 17.99
CA GLU A 537 12.48 20.74 19.19
C GLU A 537 13.96 21.17 19.17
N MET A 538 14.60 21.25 17.99
CA MET A 538 16.03 21.57 17.88
C MET A 538 16.38 22.96 18.43
N SER A 539 15.50 23.95 18.29
CA SER A 539 15.71 25.30 18.85
C SER A 539 15.83 25.28 20.38
N VAL A 540 15.16 24.31 21.02
CA VAL A 540 15.23 24.08 22.47
C VAL A 540 16.52 23.35 22.85
N ILE A 541 16.87 22.29 22.10
CA ILE A 541 18.02 21.41 22.40
C ILE A 541 19.36 22.13 22.19
N LEU A 542 19.46 22.95 21.14
CA LEU A 542 20.68 23.72 20.85
C LEU A 542 20.79 25.00 21.69
N GLY A 543 19.71 25.42 22.35
CA GLY A 543 19.68 26.60 23.22
C GLY A 543 19.80 27.94 22.48
N GLN A 544 19.85 27.93 21.15
CA GLN A 544 20.01 29.14 20.32
C GLN A 544 18.68 29.85 20.01
N GLY A 545 17.55 29.16 20.18
CA GLY A 545 16.21 29.74 19.95
C GLY A 545 15.92 30.13 18.49
N GLN A 546 16.77 29.77 17.54
CA GLN A 546 16.58 29.98 16.10
C GLN A 546 16.14 28.69 15.41
N ARG A 547 15.34 28.82 14.35
CA ARG A 547 14.92 27.72 13.48
C ARG A 547 15.99 27.48 12.41
N ASN A 548 16.45 26.24 12.28
CA ASN A 548 17.52 25.83 11.37
C ASN A 548 17.05 25.40 9.97
N ALA A 549 15.76 25.09 9.83
CA ALA A 549 15.16 24.71 8.55
C ALA A 549 13.70 25.17 8.51
N SER A 550 13.14 25.26 7.30
CA SER A 550 11.72 25.49 7.12
C SER A 550 10.96 24.17 7.09
N VAL A 551 9.75 24.17 7.65
CA VAL A 551 8.83 23.02 7.59
C VAL A 551 7.58 23.45 6.84
N VAL A 552 7.26 22.76 5.75
CA VAL A 552 6.14 23.09 4.84
C VAL A 552 5.17 21.92 4.76
N ALA A 553 3.87 22.19 4.91
CA ALA A 553 2.83 21.18 4.80
C ALA A 553 2.74 20.64 3.36
N LEU A 554 2.83 19.31 3.19
CA LEU A 554 2.70 18.60 1.91
C LEU A 554 1.28 18.13 1.65
N SER A 555 0.54 17.87 2.73
CA SER A 555 -0.90 17.62 2.75
C SER A 555 -1.51 18.60 3.76
N PRO A 556 -2.83 18.58 3.99
CA PRO A 556 -3.36 19.21 5.18
C PRO A 556 -2.73 18.61 6.43
N VAL A 557 -2.31 19.46 7.35
CA VAL A 557 -1.60 19.05 8.57
C VAL A 557 -2.31 19.60 9.80
N SER A 558 -2.48 18.75 10.81
CA SER A 558 -2.83 19.18 12.17
C SER A 558 -1.64 18.89 13.06
N VAL A 559 -1.28 19.84 13.92
CA VAL A 559 -0.23 19.68 14.94
C VAL A 559 -0.78 20.01 16.32
N THR A 560 -0.19 19.44 17.35
CA THR A 560 -0.29 19.99 18.71
C THR A 560 0.98 20.78 19.01
N ALA A 561 0.81 21.98 19.58
CA ALA A 561 1.90 22.85 20.00
C ALA A 561 2.06 22.76 21.52
N PHE A 562 3.26 22.43 21.98
CA PHE A 562 3.67 22.46 23.38
C PHE A 562 4.48 23.71 23.68
N ALA A 563 4.43 24.21 24.91
CA ALA A 563 5.30 25.30 25.35
C ALA A 563 6.76 24.83 25.42
N GLU A 564 7.69 25.56 24.79
CA GLU A 564 9.13 25.25 24.80
C GLU A 564 9.69 25.15 26.23
N GLY A 565 9.21 25.98 27.15
CA GLY A 565 9.65 25.95 28.55
C GLY A 565 9.33 24.62 29.23
N SER A 566 8.09 24.13 29.08
CA SER A 566 7.67 22.84 29.64
C SER A 566 8.38 21.67 28.99
N PHE A 567 8.54 21.71 27.66
CA PHE A 567 9.28 20.69 26.92
C PHE A 567 10.74 20.64 27.35
N ARG A 568 11.41 21.78 27.47
CA ARG A 568 12.80 21.88 27.93
C ARG A 568 12.99 21.28 29.32
N GLU A 569 12.11 21.60 30.27
CA GLU A 569 12.21 21.08 31.63
C GLU A 569 11.97 19.56 31.68
N PHE A 570 11.02 19.06 30.89
CA PHE A 570 10.82 17.61 30.71
C PHE A 570 12.09 16.92 30.21
N ILE A 571 12.65 17.40 29.09
CA ILE A 571 13.85 16.82 28.47
C ILE A 571 15.05 16.84 29.43
N ARG A 572 15.23 17.94 30.17
CA ARG A 572 16.32 18.09 31.14
C ARG A 572 16.14 17.17 32.34
N HIS A 573 14.95 17.15 32.94
CA HIS A 573 14.67 16.35 34.13
C HIS A 573 14.71 14.84 33.85
N GLN A 574 14.27 14.40 32.67
CA GLN A 574 14.31 12.98 32.29
C GLN A 574 15.63 12.56 31.63
N GLY A 575 16.57 13.49 31.44
CA GLY A 575 17.88 13.19 30.83
C GLY A 575 17.80 12.80 29.36
N TYR A 576 16.82 13.32 28.61
CA TYR A 576 16.68 13.04 27.17
C TYR A 576 17.61 13.90 26.30
N GLU A 577 18.19 14.98 26.81
CA GLU A 577 18.98 15.92 25.99
C GLU A 577 20.15 15.26 25.24
N PRO A 578 21.02 14.44 25.87
CA PRO A 578 22.11 13.79 25.14
C PRO A 578 21.59 12.75 24.13
N LYS A 579 20.51 12.04 24.48
CA LYS A 579 19.90 11.02 23.62
C LYS A 579 19.31 11.64 22.35
N LEU A 580 18.61 12.76 22.49
CA LEU A 580 18.07 13.50 21.36
C LEU A 580 19.22 14.06 20.50
N LYS A 581 20.24 14.69 21.09
CA LYS A 581 21.41 15.17 20.32
C LYS A 581 22.05 14.06 19.47
N ALA A 582 22.28 12.88 20.06
CA ALA A 582 22.83 11.73 19.33
C ALA A 582 21.87 11.24 18.23
N LEU A 583 20.57 11.14 18.51
CA LEU A 583 19.54 10.79 17.52
C LEU A 583 19.60 11.72 16.30
N TRP A 584 19.68 13.04 16.53
CA TRP A 584 19.74 14.03 15.45
C TRP A 584 21.00 13.89 14.60
N GLN A 585 22.17 13.74 15.24
CA GLN A 585 23.44 13.51 14.55
C GLN A 585 23.38 12.25 13.69
N ASN A 586 22.88 11.14 14.25
CA ASN A 586 22.73 9.89 13.52
C ASN A 586 21.72 10.01 12.37
N ARG A 587 20.60 10.72 12.56
CA ARG A 587 19.60 10.96 11.50
C ARG A 587 20.19 11.75 10.33
N GLU A 588 20.97 12.79 10.61
CA GLU A 588 21.64 13.60 9.58
C GLU A 588 22.60 12.74 8.75
N LEU A 589 23.38 11.87 9.39
CA LEU A 589 24.24 10.91 8.72
C LEU A 589 23.43 9.88 7.91
N LEU A 590 22.36 9.33 8.46
CA LEU A 590 21.51 8.36 7.75
C LEU A 590 20.82 8.97 6.51
N GLN A 591 20.56 10.29 6.51
CA GLN A 591 19.95 10.98 5.37
C GLN A 591 20.89 11.13 4.15
N SER A 592 22.20 10.94 4.32
CA SER A 592 23.15 10.96 3.20
C SER A 592 23.01 9.74 2.29
N PHE A 593 22.40 8.64 2.78
CA PHE A 593 22.24 7.39 2.05
C PHE A 593 20.96 7.39 1.18
N PRO A 594 21.07 7.37 -0.16
CA PRO A 594 19.90 7.49 -1.03
C PRO A 594 18.87 6.37 -0.86
N TYR A 595 19.32 5.14 -0.61
CA TYR A 595 18.44 3.97 -0.43
C TYR A 595 17.62 4.02 0.88
N LEU A 596 18.05 4.80 1.87
CA LEU A 596 17.30 5.00 3.12
C LEU A 596 16.11 5.95 2.95
N ARG A 597 16.01 6.68 1.83
CA ARG A 597 14.86 7.56 1.53
C ARG A 597 13.54 6.79 1.41
N ALA A 598 13.60 5.49 1.13
CA ALA A 598 12.42 4.62 1.10
C ALA A 598 11.83 4.37 2.50
N LEU A 599 12.63 4.54 3.57
CA LEU A 599 12.18 4.31 4.94
C LEU A 599 11.38 5.49 5.49
N GLN A 600 10.36 5.16 6.27
CA GLN A 600 9.55 6.13 7.01
C GLN A 600 10.36 6.76 8.15
N GLN A 601 10.04 8.00 8.54
CA GLN A 601 10.75 8.68 9.64
C GLN A 601 10.67 7.96 10.98
N PRO A 602 9.55 7.32 11.36
CA PRO A 602 9.53 6.48 12.56
C PRO A 602 10.55 5.33 12.48
N VAL A 603 10.72 4.71 11.31
CA VAL A 603 11.69 3.62 11.11
C VAL A 603 13.12 4.16 11.15
N LEU A 604 13.38 5.29 10.49
CA LEU A 604 14.67 5.99 10.56
C LEU A 604 14.99 6.47 11.98
N ARG A 605 13.97 6.82 12.79
CA ARG A 605 14.15 7.15 14.21
C ARG A 605 14.68 5.96 14.98
N GLU A 606 14.02 4.82 14.84
CA GLU A 606 14.41 3.57 15.51
C GLU A 606 15.77 3.08 15.02
N LEU A 607 16.11 3.29 13.75
CA LEU A 607 17.45 3.01 13.24
C LEU A 607 18.48 3.97 13.88
N ALA A 608 18.20 5.27 13.91
CA ALA A 608 19.10 6.28 14.46
C ALA A 608 19.38 6.11 15.97
N THR A 609 18.46 5.52 16.73
CA THR A 609 18.69 5.20 18.16
C THR A 609 19.60 3.99 18.37
N LEU A 610 19.74 3.11 17.36
CA LEU A 610 20.44 1.83 17.48
C LEU A 610 21.82 1.84 16.81
N VAL A 611 22.04 2.69 15.80
CA VAL A 611 23.34 2.79 15.13
C VAL A 611 24.38 3.51 15.99
N THR A 612 25.62 3.04 15.93
CA THR A 612 26.79 3.73 16.52
C THR A 612 27.72 4.24 15.43
N VAL A 613 28.30 5.43 15.63
CA VAL A 613 29.39 5.93 14.78
C VAL A 613 30.68 5.27 15.26
N GLU A 614 31.29 4.48 14.40
CA GLU A 614 32.55 3.80 14.67
C GLU A 614 33.64 4.37 13.76
N THR A 615 34.87 4.46 14.29
CA THR A 615 36.07 4.77 13.49
C THR A 615 36.92 3.52 13.40
N ILE A 616 37.13 3.03 12.18
CA ILE A 616 37.82 1.77 11.91
C ILE A 616 39.16 2.07 11.24
N SER A 617 40.22 1.45 11.76
CA SER A 617 41.55 1.47 11.17
C SER A 617 42.04 0.05 10.91
N THR A 618 42.58 -0.16 9.72
CA THR A 618 43.17 -1.41 9.24
C THR A 618 44.70 -1.34 9.19
N ALA A 619 45.32 -0.38 9.90
CA ALA A 619 46.77 -0.07 9.84
C ALA A 619 47.74 -1.26 10.09
N ALA A 620 47.23 -2.48 10.32
CA ALA A 620 47.94 -3.74 10.44
C ALA A 620 47.58 -4.80 9.36
N GLY A 621 46.96 -4.41 8.23
CA GLY A 621 46.59 -5.29 7.11
C GLY A 621 45.09 -5.62 7.01
N SER A 622 44.71 -6.30 5.93
CA SER A 622 43.32 -6.65 5.61
C SER A 622 42.66 -7.51 6.71
N ARG A 623 41.42 -7.21 7.09
CA ARG A 623 40.69 -7.93 8.16
C ARG A 623 39.28 -8.33 7.71
N PRO A 624 38.77 -9.51 8.10
CA PRO A 624 37.40 -9.88 7.82
C PRO A 624 36.43 -8.89 8.50
N LEU A 625 35.28 -8.59 7.87
CA LEU A 625 34.29 -7.69 8.47
C LEU A 625 33.75 -8.19 9.82
N THR A 626 33.85 -9.50 10.06
CA THR A 626 33.51 -10.11 11.35
C THR A 626 34.40 -9.65 12.52
N ALA A 627 35.54 -9.02 12.24
CA ALA A 627 36.37 -8.39 13.25
C ALA A 627 35.75 -7.09 13.81
N PHE A 628 34.80 -6.48 13.10
CA PHE A 628 34.17 -5.21 13.46
C PHE A 628 32.71 -5.36 13.90
N GLY A 629 32.04 -6.46 13.50
CA GLY A 629 30.69 -6.79 13.95
C GLY A 629 30.39 -8.29 13.79
N SER A 630 29.44 -8.82 14.57
CA SER A 630 29.03 -10.23 14.41
C SER A 630 28.32 -10.45 13.07
N PRO A 631 28.29 -11.71 12.56
CA PRO A 631 27.51 -12.04 11.38
C PRO A 631 26.06 -11.53 11.47
N GLY A 632 25.61 -10.79 10.46
CA GLY A 632 24.29 -10.15 10.46
C GLY A 632 24.28 -8.67 10.89
N SER A 633 25.41 -8.12 11.33
CA SER A 633 25.57 -6.67 11.53
C SER A 633 25.65 -5.95 10.18
N LEU A 634 25.17 -4.71 10.11
CA LEU A 634 25.29 -3.85 8.93
C LEU A 634 26.29 -2.73 9.19
N LEU A 635 27.22 -2.56 8.26
CA LEU A 635 28.16 -1.45 8.23
C LEU A 635 27.79 -0.50 7.08
N LEU A 636 27.49 0.75 7.42
CA LEU A 636 27.15 1.80 6.47
C LEU A 636 28.35 2.75 6.31
N PRO A 637 29.03 2.77 5.16
CA PRO A 637 30.23 3.59 4.96
C PRO A 637 29.90 5.08 4.91
N LEU A 638 30.64 5.91 5.66
CA LEU A 638 30.51 7.37 5.66
C LEU A 638 31.68 8.03 4.92
N GLY A 639 31.38 9.02 4.08
CA GLY A 639 32.34 9.99 3.54
C GLY A 639 33.27 9.48 2.44
N GLU A 640 34.01 8.40 2.69
CA GLU A 640 35.02 7.83 1.77
C GLU A 640 34.65 6.42 1.31
N GLY A 641 35.18 6.03 0.15
CA GLY A 641 34.95 4.71 -0.44
C GLY A 641 35.74 3.63 0.31
N LEU A 642 35.19 2.42 0.39
CA LEU A 642 35.84 1.28 1.04
C LEU A 642 36.27 0.24 0.02
N GLU A 643 37.54 -0.17 0.09
CA GLU A 643 38.04 -1.33 -0.63
C GLU A 643 37.75 -2.60 0.17
N ILE A 644 36.99 -3.51 -0.43
CA ILE A 644 36.69 -4.82 0.14
C ILE A 644 37.13 -5.93 -0.80
N ARG A 645 37.34 -7.12 -0.25
CA ARG A 645 37.51 -8.36 -0.98
C ARG A 645 36.39 -9.31 -0.63
N ARG A 646 35.53 -9.64 -1.60
CA ARG A 646 34.40 -10.56 -1.47
C ARG A 646 34.64 -11.78 -2.34
N ALA A 647 34.69 -12.97 -1.74
CA ALA A 647 34.96 -14.23 -2.45
C ALA A 647 36.20 -14.18 -3.39
N GLY A 648 37.23 -13.43 -3.01
CA GLY A 648 38.48 -13.28 -3.78
C GLY A 648 38.50 -12.18 -4.83
N VAL A 649 37.37 -11.49 -5.06
CA VAL A 649 37.28 -10.33 -5.96
C VAL A 649 37.39 -9.05 -5.14
N GLU A 650 38.25 -8.12 -5.56
CA GLU A 650 38.35 -6.79 -4.95
C GLU A 650 37.32 -5.85 -5.56
N GLU A 651 36.61 -5.13 -4.70
CA GLU A 651 35.51 -4.23 -5.03
C GLU A 651 35.68 -2.91 -4.27
N ILE A 652 35.40 -1.78 -4.92
CA ILE A 652 35.34 -0.47 -4.27
C ILE A 652 33.88 -0.16 -3.99
N ILE A 653 33.56 0.09 -2.73
CA ILE A 653 32.24 0.50 -2.26
C ILE A 653 32.26 2.01 -2.14
N GLU A 654 31.53 2.69 -3.03
CA GLU A 654 31.45 4.14 -3.02
C GLU A 654 30.88 4.68 -1.69
N PRO A 655 31.24 5.91 -1.30
CA PRO A 655 30.63 6.57 -0.15
C PRO A 655 29.10 6.59 -0.26
N ASN A 656 28.40 6.33 0.84
CA ASN A 656 26.94 6.28 0.89
C ASN A 656 26.28 5.23 -0.04
N ALA A 657 27.05 4.26 -0.56
CA ALA A 657 26.54 3.09 -1.26
C ALA A 657 25.86 2.10 -0.30
N ALA A 658 25.29 1.02 -0.86
CA ALA A 658 24.56 0.00 -0.10
C ALA A 658 25.38 -0.53 1.10
N PRO A 659 24.71 -0.86 2.22
CA PRO A 659 25.39 -1.30 3.44
C PRO A 659 26.08 -2.64 3.24
N LEU A 660 27.20 -2.84 3.94
CA LEU A 660 27.93 -4.08 3.98
C LEU A 660 27.39 -4.97 5.10
N LEU A 661 26.92 -6.17 4.74
CA LEU A 661 26.61 -7.22 5.70
C LEU A 661 27.91 -7.81 6.23
N CYS A 662 28.13 -7.75 7.55
CA CYS A 662 29.26 -8.42 8.18
C CYS A 662 29.14 -9.93 7.95
N SER A 663 30.06 -10.50 7.18
CA SER A 663 30.19 -11.92 6.92
C SER A 663 31.67 -12.32 6.91
N PRO A 664 32.01 -13.59 7.18
CA PRO A 664 33.40 -14.06 7.12
C PRO A 664 33.98 -14.01 5.71
N ASP A 665 33.13 -13.97 4.67
CA ASP A 665 33.54 -14.00 3.26
C ASP A 665 33.86 -12.62 2.68
N VAL A 666 33.67 -11.56 3.48
CA VAL A 666 33.99 -10.17 3.12
C VAL A 666 35.13 -9.68 4.00
N THR A 667 36.23 -9.30 3.35
CA THR A 667 37.43 -8.74 4.00
C THR A 667 37.57 -7.27 3.64
N LEU A 668 37.77 -6.42 4.63
CA LEU A 668 38.12 -5.03 4.42
C LEU A 668 39.61 -4.91 4.09
N VAL A 669 39.91 -4.21 2.99
CA VAL A 669 41.26 -4.01 2.45
C VAL A 669 41.71 -2.54 2.58
N THR A 670 40.76 -1.59 2.64
CA THR A 670 41.03 -0.14 2.83
C THR A 670 42.14 0.09 3.85
N GLU A 671 43.26 0.72 3.48
CA GLU A 671 44.41 0.95 4.40
C GLU A 671 44.25 2.21 5.29
N ALA A 672 43.37 3.13 4.89
CA ALA A 672 43.09 4.36 5.62
C ALA A 672 42.10 4.17 6.78
N GLU A 673 42.17 5.07 7.76
CA GLU A 673 41.15 5.19 8.80
C GLU A 673 39.87 5.77 8.19
N PHE A 674 38.72 5.14 8.46
CA PHE A 674 37.42 5.59 7.95
C PHE A 674 36.34 5.53 9.02
N GLN A 675 35.26 6.27 8.80
CA GLN A 675 34.08 6.26 9.67
C GLN A 675 32.93 5.48 9.05
N CYS A 676 32.15 4.81 9.90
CA CYS A 676 30.94 4.13 9.48
C CYS A 676 29.85 4.20 10.56
N LEU A 677 28.60 4.02 10.15
CA LEU A 677 27.52 3.66 11.07
C LEU A 677 27.44 2.14 11.18
N LEU A 678 27.48 1.62 12.40
CA LEU A 678 27.34 0.19 12.68
C LEU A 678 25.96 -0.08 13.29
N LEU A 679 25.17 -0.95 12.65
CA LEU A 679 23.99 -1.58 13.24
C LEU A 679 24.35 -3.01 13.62
N ARG A 680 24.30 -3.34 14.92
CA ARG A 680 24.66 -4.66 15.41
C ARG A 680 23.63 -5.72 15.00
N ALA A 681 24.07 -6.97 14.87
CA ALA A 681 23.21 -8.06 14.41
C ALA A 681 21.95 -8.26 15.27
N GLU A 682 22.05 -8.11 16.59
CA GLU A 682 20.92 -8.26 17.51
C GLU A 682 19.88 -7.14 17.31
N ASP A 683 20.35 -5.89 17.18
CA ASP A 683 19.50 -4.72 16.91
C ASP A 683 18.82 -4.83 15.55
N ALA A 684 19.57 -5.26 14.51
CA ALA A 684 19.01 -5.52 13.18
C ALA A 684 17.94 -6.63 13.22
N ALA A 685 18.17 -7.70 13.99
CA ALA A 685 17.20 -8.77 14.17
C ALA A 685 15.94 -8.30 14.92
N GLN A 686 16.10 -7.47 15.95
CA GLN A 686 15.00 -6.89 16.68
C GLN A 686 14.15 -5.97 15.78
N LEU A 687 14.79 -5.12 14.98
CA LEU A 687 14.11 -4.27 14.01
C LEU A 687 13.32 -5.09 12.99
N ARG A 688 13.91 -6.12 12.37
CA ARG A 688 13.19 -7.00 11.41
C ARG A 688 11.98 -7.70 12.01
N ARG A 689 12.06 -8.11 13.28
CA ARG A 689 10.94 -8.79 13.96
C ARG A 689 9.80 -7.83 14.33
N ARG A 690 10.16 -6.62 14.79
CA ARG A 690 9.20 -5.65 15.34
C ARG A 690 8.59 -4.74 14.28
N ILE A 691 9.35 -4.39 13.24
CA ILE A 691 9.01 -3.35 12.27
C ILE A 691 8.93 -3.95 10.85
N PRO A 692 7.72 -4.17 10.31
CA PRO A 692 7.54 -4.75 8.98
C PRO A 692 8.25 -3.97 7.88
N ALA A 693 8.20 -2.64 7.92
CA ALA A 693 8.90 -1.77 6.98
C ALA A 693 10.42 -2.03 6.91
N PHE A 694 11.06 -2.29 8.06
CA PHE A 694 12.50 -2.55 8.11
C PHE A 694 12.82 -3.94 7.56
N ARG A 695 11.94 -4.92 7.80
CA ARG A 695 12.05 -6.24 7.18
C ARG A 695 11.89 -6.17 5.66
N PHE A 696 10.86 -5.49 5.17
CA PHE A 696 10.65 -5.27 3.74
C PHE A 696 11.87 -4.58 3.12
N PHE A 697 12.38 -3.53 3.76
CA PHE A 697 13.60 -2.85 3.31
C PHE A 697 14.82 -3.79 3.25
N TRP A 698 15.00 -4.64 4.27
CA TRP A 698 16.08 -5.63 4.31
C TRP A 698 16.03 -6.61 3.13
N GLU A 699 14.86 -7.18 2.85
CA GLU A 699 14.68 -8.20 1.81
C GLU A 699 14.61 -7.56 0.41
N GLU A 700 13.73 -6.58 0.22
CA GLU A 700 13.36 -6.04 -1.10
C GLU A 700 14.23 -4.88 -1.56
N THR A 701 14.71 -4.04 -0.65
CA THR A 701 15.55 -2.87 -1.02
C THR A 701 17.03 -3.20 -0.97
N LEU A 702 17.47 -3.94 0.06
CA LEU A 702 18.88 -4.33 0.19
C LEU A 702 19.20 -5.68 -0.47
N GLY A 703 18.20 -6.49 -0.82
CA GLY A 703 18.43 -7.82 -1.40
C GLY A 703 19.09 -8.80 -0.44
N LEU A 704 18.98 -8.57 0.88
CA LEU A 704 19.65 -9.38 1.88
C LEU A 704 18.74 -10.54 2.32
N PRO A 705 19.29 -11.76 2.47
CA PRO A 705 18.51 -12.90 2.94
C PRO A 705 18.10 -12.71 4.40
N LEU A 706 16.95 -13.25 4.80
CA LEU A 706 16.62 -13.40 6.20
C LEU A 706 17.56 -14.45 6.83
N PRO A 707 18.21 -14.14 7.97
CA PRO A 707 18.97 -15.14 8.70
C PRO A 707 18.03 -16.27 9.15
N LYS A 708 18.52 -17.52 9.05
CA LYS A 708 17.79 -18.71 9.49
C LYS A 708 17.56 -18.74 11.00
#